data_AF-A0A9R0T185-F1
#
_entry.id   AF-A0A9R0T185-F1
#
_cell.length_a   1.000
_cell.length_b   1.000
_cell.length_c   1.000
_cell.angle_alpha   90.00
_cell.angle_beta   90.00
_cell.angle_gamma   90.00
#
_symmetry.space_group_name_H-M   'P 1'
#
loop_
_entity.id
_entity.type
_entity.pdbx_description
1 polymer ?
#
loop_
_entity_poly.entity_id
_entity_poly.type
_entity_poly.pdbx_seq_one_letter_code
_entity_poly.pdbx_strand_id
1 'polypeptide(L)'
;MSEFLELEARDGVRMTWNVIPGTKQDAASCVVPVSAIYTPLNPNPAIPVLPYAPLRCRSCRSILNPFSVADFSSKMWLCPFCFQRNHFPQQYSAVSLSNLPTELYPECCTVEYMATAETGPVLPPVFLFVVDTCMIEEEIGYLKSALAQAVELLPDQSLVGFITFGTYVQVHELGFGLLPKSHVFKGTKEIKKDQILEQMGFLTGKTKPTTGVITGARDGVSAESIARFLLPASECEFMLNSLIEELQKDPWPVSADQRASRCTGAALSVAASLLGICVPGSGGRIMAFIGGPSTEGPGSIISKPLSDPIRSHKDLDKGSAPLYNKAVKFYEEIGNQLVHQGHVLDLFACALDQVGVAEMKVAVERTGGIVVLAESFGHSVFKDSLRRIFQSSDSDLGLSFNGIFEINCSKDVKIQGIIGPCTSLEKKGPLSSDTVVGQGNTSAWKMCGLDRKTSLCLLFDMAKKDAPDAIGQSQNNLFYFQFLTYYQHHDGQMRLRSTTISRRWVAGSGSVQELITGFDQEAAAAVMARLVSFKMEAEVDFDPVRWLDRALISLCSKFGDYQKEAPSSFSLSPRLSIFPQFIFNLRRSQFIQVFNNSPDETAYFRMMLNRENVANAVVMIQPSLISYSFQSGPEPVLLDVSAIAGDRILLLDSYFTVVIFHGITIAQWRKAGYQNQEGHECLPSCCKPHRRKLIQ
;
A
#
# COMPACT_ATOMS: atom_id res chain seq x y z
N MET A 1 -3.30 -24.27 9.07
CA MET A 1 -3.19 -23.14 8.12
C MET A 1 -4.56 -22.59 7.75
N SER A 2 -5.56 -23.42 7.42
CA SER A 2 -6.93 -22.97 7.08
C SER A 2 -7.56 -22.02 8.12
N GLU A 3 -7.39 -22.32 9.42
CA GLU A 3 -7.86 -21.48 10.52
C GLU A 3 -7.38 -20.01 10.42
N PHE A 4 -6.12 -19.78 10.02
CA PHE A 4 -5.60 -18.41 9.90
C PHE A 4 -6.17 -17.69 8.67
N LEU A 5 -6.45 -18.41 7.60
CA LEU A 5 -7.14 -17.88 6.42
C LEU A 5 -8.60 -17.52 6.74
N GLU A 6 -9.27 -18.28 7.60
CA GLU A 6 -10.62 -17.96 8.06
C GLU A 6 -10.63 -16.67 8.90
N LEU A 7 -9.63 -16.49 9.77
CA LEU A 7 -9.46 -15.24 10.53
C LEU A 7 -9.20 -14.04 9.61
N GLU A 8 -8.38 -14.21 8.58
CA GLU A 8 -8.11 -13.19 7.56
C GLU A 8 -9.36 -12.85 6.75
N ALA A 9 -10.11 -13.87 6.31
CA ALA A 9 -11.34 -13.68 5.56
C ALA A 9 -12.39 -12.90 6.38
N ARG A 10 -12.47 -13.17 7.69
CA ARG A 10 -13.41 -12.49 8.59
C ARG A 10 -12.99 -11.05 8.89
N ASP A 11 -11.78 -10.86 9.43
CA ASP A 11 -11.37 -9.60 10.07
C ASP A 11 -10.31 -8.83 9.26
N GLY A 12 -9.77 -9.41 8.19
CA GLY A 12 -8.67 -8.84 7.41
C GLY A 12 -7.32 -8.86 8.14
N VAL A 13 -7.15 -9.72 9.16
CA VAL A 13 -5.95 -9.76 10.02
C VAL A 13 -5.28 -11.13 10.00
N ARG A 14 -3.96 -11.15 9.76
CA ARG A 14 -3.08 -12.31 10.00
C ARG A 14 -2.00 -11.93 11.00
N MET A 15 -1.81 -12.72 12.05
CA MET A 15 -0.77 -12.46 13.07
C MET A 15 0.31 -13.53 13.04
N THR A 16 1.56 -13.12 13.27
CA THR A 16 2.73 -14.02 13.40
C THR A 16 2.54 -15.03 14.54
N TRP A 17 1.95 -14.55 15.65
CA TRP A 17 1.65 -15.34 16.84
C TRP A 17 0.18 -15.13 17.25
N ASN A 18 -0.64 -16.18 17.07
CA ASN A 18 -2.05 -16.21 17.52
C ASN A 18 -2.20 -16.69 18.97
N VAL A 19 -1.11 -17.18 19.55
CA VAL A 19 -0.90 -17.28 21.00
C VAL A 19 0.30 -16.40 21.31
N ILE A 20 0.11 -15.36 22.10
CA ILE A 20 1.10 -14.27 22.25
C ILE A 20 2.00 -14.53 23.48
N PRO A 21 3.32 -14.31 23.38
CA PRO A 21 4.19 -14.31 24.55
C PRO A 21 3.77 -13.19 25.51
N GLY A 22 3.47 -13.57 26.76
CA GLY A 22 2.87 -12.69 27.74
C GLY A 22 3.84 -11.72 28.37
N THR A 23 5.16 -11.95 28.27
CA THR A 23 6.20 -11.14 28.92
C THR A 23 7.24 -10.67 27.90
N LYS A 24 7.93 -9.58 28.23
CA LYS A 24 8.96 -9.00 27.37
C LYS A 24 10.09 -10.00 27.05
N GLN A 25 10.49 -10.80 28.03
CA GLN A 25 11.56 -11.78 27.87
C GLN A 25 11.15 -12.92 26.94
N ASP A 26 9.94 -13.47 27.13
CA ASP A 26 9.42 -14.52 26.25
C ASP A 26 9.29 -13.99 24.82
N ALA A 27 8.79 -12.77 24.64
CA ALA A 27 8.65 -12.12 23.33
C ALA A 27 9.99 -11.92 22.62
N ALA A 28 11.03 -11.48 23.33
CA ALA A 28 12.37 -11.35 22.77
C ALA A 28 12.95 -12.72 22.35
N SER A 29 12.61 -13.79 23.07
CA SER A 29 13.06 -15.15 22.74
C SER A 29 12.35 -15.77 21.53
N CYS A 30 11.20 -15.23 21.11
CA CYS A 30 10.46 -15.70 19.95
C CYS A 30 11.13 -15.38 18.60
N VAL A 31 12.08 -14.42 18.59
CA VAL A 31 12.83 -13.93 17.41
C VAL A 31 11.95 -13.20 16.39
N VAL A 32 10.92 -13.86 15.85
CA VAL A 32 9.89 -13.23 15.03
C VAL A 32 9.03 -12.37 15.96
N PRO A 33 8.90 -11.06 15.71
CA PRO A 33 8.15 -10.17 16.58
C PRO A 33 6.65 -10.48 16.56
N VAL A 34 5.97 -10.12 17.65
CA VAL A 34 4.50 -10.09 17.68
C VAL A 34 4.04 -9.01 16.70
N SER A 35 3.38 -9.43 15.63
CA SER A 35 3.06 -8.54 14.52
C SER A 35 1.78 -8.99 13.82
N ALA A 36 1.13 -8.07 13.14
CA ALA A 36 -0.07 -8.32 12.36
C ALA A 36 0.07 -7.72 10.96
N ILE A 37 -0.31 -8.46 9.94
CA ILE A 37 -0.62 -7.91 8.62
C ILE A 37 -2.12 -7.66 8.59
N TYR A 38 -2.51 -6.40 8.43
CA TYR A 38 -3.90 -5.94 8.51
C TYR A 38 -4.31 -5.24 7.21
N THR A 39 -5.45 -5.65 6.65
CA THR A 39 -6.08 -5.06 5.46
C THR A 39 -7.30 -4.25 5.89
N PRO A 40 -7.21 -2.91 6.04
CA PRO A 40 -8.28 -2.10 6.64
C PRO A 40 -9.61 -2.15 5.89
N LEU A 41 -9.55 -2.25 4.57
CA LEU A 41 -10.72 -2.25 3.68
C LEU A 41 -10.93 -3.62 3.04
N ASN A 42 -10.59 -4.71 3.74
CA ASN A 42 -10.82 -6.08 3.28
C ASN A 42 -12.26 -6.24 2.77
N PRO A 43 -12.47 -6.64 1.49
CA PRO A 43 -13.80 -6.70 0.89
C PRO A 43 -14.54 -7.94 1.39
N ASN A 44 -15.17 -7.84 2.56
CA ASN A 44 -16.04 -8.87 3.10
C ASN A 44 -17.49 -8.34 3.15
N PRO A 45 -18.38 -8.84 2.27
CA PRO A 45 -19.79 -8.44 2.22
C PRO A 45 -20.57 -8.73 3.52
N ALA A 46 -20.07 -9.61 4.40
CA ALA A 46 -20.70 -9.90 5.68
C ALA A 46 -20.45 -8.82 6.75
N ILE A 47 -19.54 -7.86 6.51
CA ILE A 47 -19.29 -6.77 7.45
C ILE A 47 -20.49 -5.81 7.44
N PRO A 48 -21.19 -5.61 8.57
CA PRO A 48 -22.35 -4.73 8.62
C PRO A 48 -21.92 -3.26 8.54
N VAL A 49 -22.70 -2.48 7.80
CA VAL A 49 -22.57 -1.02 7.72
C VAL A 49 -23.66 -0.38 8.59
N LEU A 50 -23.24 0.22 9.69
CA LEU A 50 -24.08 0.78 10.73
C LEU A 50 -24.41 2.26 10.40
N PRO A 51 -25.69 2.65 10.34
CA PRO A 51 -26.11 3.99 9.90
C PRO A 51 -26.05 5.04 11.02
N TYR A 52 -25.16 4.86 11.99
CA TYR A 52 -25.04 5.69 13.18
C TYR A 52 -23.58 5.83 13.62
N ALA A 53 -23.32 6.81 14.49
CA ALA A 53 -21.96 7.05 14.99
C ALA A 53 -21.52 6.01 16.04
N PRO A 54 -20.22 5.66 16.10
CA PRO A 54 -19.70 4.70 17.06
C PRO A 54 -19.74 5.22 18.51
N LEU A 55 -20.03 4.33 19.47
CA LEU A 55 -19.89 4.64 20.88
C LEU A 55 -18.43 4.54 21.34
N ARG A 56 -17.87 5.65 21.82
CA ARG A 56 -16.49 5.72 22.31
C ARG A 56 -16.40 5.68 23.83
N CYS A 57 -15.37 5.00 24.32
CA CYS A 57 -14.96 5.06 25.71
C CYS A 57 -14.55 6.50 26.08
N ARG A 58 -15.02 7.00 27.22
CA ARG A 58 -14.75 8.38 27.67
C ARG A 58 -13.28 8.63 28.04
N SER A 59 -12.59 7.58 28.50
CA SER A 59 -11.17 7.64 28.87
C SER A 59 -10.23 7.39 27.69
N CYS A 60 -10.21 6.18 27.13
CA CYS A 60 -9.22 5.79 26.11
C CYS A 60 -9.68 5.98 24.66
N ARG A 61 -10.90 6.45 24.42
CA ARG A 61 -11.48 6.70 23.07
C ARG A 61 -11.64 5.47 22.17
N SER A 62 -11.31 4.26 22.63
CA SER A 62 -11.68 2.99 21.98
C SER A 62 -13.18 2.85 21.79
N ILE A 63 -13.60 2.13 20.77
CA ILE A 63 -15.00 1.96 20.37
C ILE A 63 -15.61 0.72 21.02
N LEU A 64 -16.90 0.79 21.34
CA LEU A 64 -17.72 -0.35 21.77
C LEU A 64 -17.58 -1.51 20.78
N ASN A 65 -17.39 -2.71 21.29
CA ASN A 65 -17.07 -3.88 20.49
C ASN A 65 -17.52 -5.15 21.23
N PRO A 66 -17.49 -6.33 20.59
CA PRO A 66 -18.02 -7.56 21.18
C PRO A 66 -17.32 -8.03 22.47
N PHE A 67 -16.13 -7.51 22.78
CA PHE A 67 -15.40 -7.82 24.01
C PHE A 67 -15.72 -6.87 25.17
N SER A 68 -16.55 -5.85 24.95
CA SER A 68 -17.05 -4.97 26.01
C SER A 68 -18.09 -5.69 26.87
N VAL A 69 -17.97 -5.57 28.19
CA VAL A 69 -18.96 -6.16 29.11
C VAL A 69 -20.09 -5.16 29.33
N ALA A 70 -21.27 -5.43 28.75
CA ALA A 70 -22.46 -4.62 28.93
C ALA A 70 -23.24 -5.04 30.20
N ASP A 71 -23.58 -4.06 31.03
CA ASP A 71 -24.54 -4.18 32.13
C ASP A 71 -25.84 -3.47 31.72
N PHE A 72 -26.82 -4.28 31.32
CA PHE A 72 -28.11 -3.79 30.84
C PHE A 72 -29.00 -3.24 31.96
N SER A 73 -28.80 -3.66 33.21
CA SER A 73 -29.57 -3.19 34.36
C SER A 73 -29.18 -1.76 34.71
N SER A 74 -27.89 -1.47 34.74
CA SER A 74 -27.38 -0.11 35.01
C SER A 74 -27.17 0.74 33.75
N LYS A 75 -27.43 0.18 32.56
CA LYS A 75 -27.22 0.81 31.24
C LYS A 75 -25.79 1.34 31.11
N MET A 76 -24.82 0.50 31.46
CA MET A 76 -23.40 0.78 31.36
C MET A 76 -22.66 -0.30 30.56
N TRP A 77 -21.46 0.01 30.11
CA TRP A 77 -20.54 -0.97 29.53
C TRP A 77 -19.11 -0.72 30.00
N LEU A 78 -18.35 -1.81 30.17
CA LEU A 78 -16.96 -1.82 30.58
C LEU A 78 -16.07 -1.91 29.35
N CYS A 79 -15.17 -0.95 29.17
CA CYS A 79 -14.19 -0.97 28.08
C CYS A 79 -13.12 -2.07 28.32
N PRO A 80 -12.84 -2.97 27.37
CA PRO A 80 -11.87 -4.05 27.55
C PRO A 80 -10.42 -3.57 27.58
N PHE A 81 -10.15 -2.35 27.11
CA PHE A 81 -8.79 -1.78 27.04
C PHE A 81 -8.36 -1.08 28.33
N CYS A 82 -9.22 -0.22 28.87
CA CYS A 82 -8.89 0.58 30.05
C CYS A 82 -9.73 0.27 31.29
N PHE A 83 -10.72 -0.62 31.19
CA PHE A 83 -11.67 -0.98 32.26
C PHE A 83 -12.50 0.19 32.78
N GLN A 84 -12.60 1.28 32.01
CA GLN A 84 -13.51 2.38 32.33
C GLN A 84 -14.96 1.91 32.14
N ARG A 85 -15.82 2.22 33.12
CA ARG A 85 -17.26 2.11 32.98
C ARG A 85 -17.80 3.33 32.23
N ASN A 86 -18.60 3.09 31.20
CA ASN A 86 -19.20 4.10 30.35
C ASN A 86 -20.72 3.93 30.36
N HIS A 87 -21.48 5.02 30.38
CA HIS A 87 -22.93 4.95 30.23
C HIS A 87 -23.32 4.81 28.76
N PHE A 88 -24.34 4.01 28.48
CA PHE A 88 -25.02 4.03 27.19
C PHE A 88 -25.78 5.37 27.03
N PRO A 89 -25.75 6.01 25.85
CA PRO A 89 -26.54 7.21 25.60
C PRO A 89 -28.03 6.88 25.46
N GLN A 90 -28.90 7.90 25.46
CA GLN A 90 -30.36 7.75 25.42
C GLN A 90 -30.85 6.92 24.22
N GLN A 91 -30.17 7.02 23.07
CA GLN A 91 -30.47 6.22 21.87
C GLN A 91 -30.37 4.71 22.11
N TYR A 92 -29.58 4.28 23.10
CA TYR A 92 -29.39 2.90 23.51
C TYR A 92 -30.28 2.53 24.71
N SER A 93 -31.29 3.33 25.06
CA SER A 93 -32.17 3.07 26.22
C SER A 93 -32.86 1.70 26.15
N ALA A 94 -33.20 1.23 24.95
CA ALA A 94 -33.82 -0.08 24.71
C ALA A 94 -32.83 -1.27 24.72
N VAL A 95 -31.54 -1.04 25.00
CA VAL A 95 -30.53 -2.11 24.98
C VAL A 95 -30.80 -3.19 26.03
N SER A 96 -30.81 -4.45 25.61
CA SER A 96 -31.05 -5.61 26.49
C SER A 96 -30.42 -6.88 25.89
N LEU A 97 -30.46 -8.00 26.62
CA LEU A 97 -30.04 -9.30 26.09
C LEU A 97 -30.83 -9.75 24.86
N SER A 98 -32.09 -9.33 24.73
CA SER A 98 -32.96 -9.64 23.58
C SER A 98 -32.90 -8.58 22.48
N ASN A 99 -32.22 -7.46 22.71
CA ASN A 99 -32.09 -6.34 21.78
C ASN A 99 -30.67 -5.78 21.85
N LEU A 100 -29.72 -6.54 21.31
CA LEU A 100 -28.31 -6.22 21.34
C LEU A 100 -27.93 -5.35 20.12
N PRO A 101 -27.20 -4.23 20.32
CA PRO A 101 -26.59 -3.47 19.25
C PRO A 101 -25.67 -4.34 18.40
N THR A 102 -25.61 -4.07 17.10
CA THR A 102 -24.90 -4.92 16.16
C THR A 102 -23.42 -5.09 16.51
N GLU A 103 -22.76 -4.02 16.96
CA GLU A 103 -21.35 -4.02 17.34
C GLU A 103 -21.03 -4.83 18.62
N LEU A 104 -22.03 -5.39 19.30
CA LEU A 104 -21.86 -6.27 20.45
C LEU A 104 -22.06 -7.76 20.10
N TYR A 105 -22.52 -8.10 18.89
CA TYR A 105 -22.60 -9.50 18.49
C TYR A 105 -21.19 -10.12 18.38
N PRO A 106 -20.94 -11.31 18.94
CA PRO A 106 -19.62 -11.95 18.93
C PRO A 106 -18.99 -12.09 17.53
N GLU A 107 -19.82 -12.33 16.51
CA GLU A 107 -19.43 -12.44 15.11
C GLU A 107 -19.07 -11.09 14.46
N CYS A 108 -19.54 -9.97 15.01
CA CYS A 108 -19.31 -8.62 14.51
C CYS A 108 -18.02 -7.99 15.09
N CYS A 109 -16.91 -8.75 15.03
CA CYS A 109 -15.59 -8.25 15.41
C CYS A 109 -15.13 -7.09 14.51
N THR A 110 -15.57 -7.09 13.24
CA THR A 110 -15.40 -6.00 12.28
C THR A 110 -16.75 -5.41 11.90
N VAL A 111 -16.89 -4.09 12.02
CA VAL A 111 -18.06 -3.32 11.60
C VAL A 111 -17.62 -2.03 10.90
N GLU A 112 -18.49 -1.47 10.07
CA GLU A 112 -18.29 -0.16 9.47
C GLU A 112 -19.38 0.79 9.93
N TYR A 113 -19.01 2.03 10.27
CA TYR A 113 -19.95 3.08 10.63
C TYR A 113 -19.99 4.11 9.51
N MET A 114 -21.20 4.54 9.12
CA MET A 114 -21.39 5.71 8.26
C MET A 114 -21.53 6.95 9.14
N ALA A 115 -20.80 8.03 8.79
CA ALA A 115 -20.99 9.30 9.44
C ALA A 115 -22.41 9.84 9.18
N THR A 116 -23.03 10.47 10.18
CA THR A 116 -24.34 11.10 10.04
C THR A 116 -24.22 12.40 9.22
N ALA A 117 -25.36 12.86 8.69
CA ALA A 117 -25.49 14.05 7.83
C ALA A 117 -24.98 15.39 8.45
N GLU A 118 -24.53 15.38 9.70
CA GLU A 118 -23.93 16.52 10.40
C GLU A 118 -22.46 16.77 10.00
N THR A 119 -21.85 15.92 9.15
CA THR A 119 -20.43 15.98 8.78
C THR A 119 -20.07 16.91 7.63
N GLY A 120 -21.01 17.73 7.16
CA GLY A 120 -20.79 18.71 6.10
C GLY A 120 -21.05 18.15 4.68
N PRO A 121 -20.79 18.95 3.63
CA PRO A 121 -21.05 18.54 2.25
C PRO A 121 -20.15 17.39 1.82
N VAL A 122 -20.73 16.43 1.11
CA VAL A 122 -19.99 15.36 0.42
C VAL A 122 -19.08 16.00 -0.62
N LEU A 123 -17.77 15.86 -0.43
CA LEU A 123 -16.79 16.36 -1.40
C LEU A 123 -16.49 15.26 -2.42
N PRO A 124 -16.55 15.55 -3.73
CA PRO A 124 -16.16 14.57 -4.73
C PRO A 124 -14.65 14.32 -4.72
N PRO A 125 -14.20 13.12 -5.14
CA PRO A 125 -12.79 12.86 -5.33
C PRO A 125 -12.23 13.70 -6.48
N VAL A 126 -10.93 14.01 -6.40
CA VAL A 126 -10.23 14.80 -7.41
C VAL A 126 -9.17 13.95 -8.12
N PHE A 127 -9.12 13.99 -9.45
CA PHE A 127 -8.11 13.35 -10.28
C PHE A 127 -7.38 14.40 -11.12
N LEU A 128 -6.10 14.62 -10.82
CA LEU A 128 -5.24 15.55 -11.54
C LEU A 128 -4.26 14.76 -12.40
N PHE A 129 -4.48 14.77 -13.71
CA PHE A 129 -3.59 14.12 -14.68
C PHE A 129 -2.36 15.01 -14.90
N VAL A 130 -1.17 14.45 -14.70
CA VAL A 130 0.12 15.13 -14.92
C VAL A 130 0.90 14.36 -15.95
N VAL A 131 0.93 14.86 -17.18
CA VAL A 131 1.34 14.11 -18.38
C VAL A 131 2.66 14.65 -18.93
N ASP A 132 3.66 13.79 -19.00
CA ASP A 132 4.92 14.05 -19.69
C ASP A 132 4.73 14.11 -21.20
N THR A 133 5.38 15.06 -21.87
CA THR A 133 5.40 15.20 -23.33
C THR A 133 6.79 14.96 -23.95
N CYS A 134 7.81 14.67 -23.13
CA CYS A 134 9.18 14.39 -23.58
C CYS A 134 9.37 12.93 -24.04
N MET A 135 8.48 12.44 -24.90
CA MET A 135 8.44 11.05 -25.38
C MET A 135 8.38 10.98 -26.90
N ILE A 136 8.59 9.79 -27.46
CA ILE A 136 8.37 9.55 -28.89
C ILE A 136 6.87 9.54 -29.22
N GLU A 137 6.51 9.87 -30.46
CA GLU A 137 5.11 10.01 -30.89
C GLU A 137 4.28 8.73 -30.70
N GLU A 138 4.89 7.57 -30.88
CA GLU A 138 4.24 6.28 -30.68
C GLU A 138 3.78 6.09 -29.22
N GLU A 139 4.65 6.40 -28.25
CA GLU A 139 4.33 6.33 -26.82
C GLU A 139 3.27 7.34 -26.41
N ILE A 140 3.32 8.56 -26.98
CA ILE A 140 2.25 9.57 -26.80
C ILE A 140 0.94 9.02 -27.36
N GLY A 141 0.95 8.37 -28.53
CA GLY A 141 -0.23 7.74 -29.11
C GLY A 141 -0.85 6.68 -28.21
N TYR A 142 -0.04 5.78 -27.64
CA TYR A 142 -0.53 4.79 -26.68
C TYR A 142 -1.09 5.42 -25.41
N LEU A 143 -0.42 6.44 -24.89
CA LEU A 143 -0.87 7.16 -23.70
C LEU A 143 -2.19 7.90 -23.96
N LYS A 144 -2.35 8.57 -25.10
CA LYS A 144 -3.62 9.21 -25.51
C LYS A 144 -4.78 8.22 -25.46
N SER A 145 -4.63 7.06 -26.10
CA SER A 145 -5.68 6.03 -26.11
C SER A 145 -6.02 5.53 -24.71
N ALA A 146 -5.02 5.36 -23.84
CA ALA A 146 -5.25 4.93 -22.46
C ALA A 146 -5.91 6.01 -21.60
N LEU A 147 -5.54 7.28 -21.78
CA LEU A 147 -6.15 8.42 -21.09
C LEU A 147 -7.59 8.63 -21.53
N ALA A 148 -7.88 8.57 -22.84
CA ALA A 148 -9.24 8.66 -23.35
C ALA A 148 -10.14 7.57 -22.75
N GLN A 149 -9.66 6.32 -22.72
CA GLN A 149 -10.37 5.23 -22.04
C GLN A 149 -10.55 5.47 -20.54
N ALA A 150 -9.57 6.06 -19.85
CA ALA A 150 -9.69 6.38 -18.44
C ALA A 150 -10.75 7.46 -18.19
N VAL A 151 -10.82 8.48 -19.06
CA VAL A 151 -11.81 9.55 -18.98
C VAL A 151 -13.24 9.03 -19.12
N GLU A 152 -13.49 8.10 -20.05
CA GLU A 152 -14.80 7.44 -20.20
C GLU A 152 -15.26 6.68 -18.94
N LEU A 153 -14.32 6.28 -18.08
CA LEU A 153 -14.60 5.50 -16.87
C LEU A 153 -14.67 6.38 -15.60
N LEU A 154 -14.37 7.67 -15.70
CA LEU A 154 -14.38 8.57 -14.54
C LEU A 154 -15.81 8.72 -13.99
N PRO A 155 -15.99 8.77 -12.66
CA PRO A 155 -17.28 9.13 -12.08
C PRO A 155 -17.66 10.57 -12.47
N ASP A 156 -18.89 10.79 -12.94
CA ASP A 156 -19.39 12.08 -13.45
C ASP A 156 -19.11 13.28 -12.53
N GLN A 157 -19.24 13.06 -11.22
CA GLN A 157 -19.12 14.11 -10.20
C GLN A 157 -17.68 14.34 -9.72
N SER A 158 -16.74 13.47 -10.13
CA SER A 158 -15.33 13.63 -9.75
C SER A 158 -14.73 14.87 -10.40
N LEU A 159 -13.93 15.62 -9.65
CA LEU A 159 -13.26 16.80 -10.19
C LEU A 159 -12.02 16.36 -10.96
N VAL A 160 -11.84 16.88 -12.17
CA VAL A 160 -10.71 16.57 -13.04
C VAL A 160 -9.89 17.82 -13.28
N GLY A 161 -8.57 17.66 -13.28
CA GLY A 161 -7.63 18.67 -13.74
C GLY A 161 -6.58 18.07 -14.68
N PHE A 162 -5.95 18.91 -15.48
CA PHE A 162 -4.98 18.46 -16.48
C PHE A 162 -3.74 19.36 -16.49
N ILE A 163 -2.56 18.74 -16.38
CA ILE A 163 -1.24 19.38 -16.46
C ILE A 163 -0.42 18.60 -17.47
N THR A 164 0.20 19.31 -18.41
CA THR A 164 1.22 18.73 -19.29
C THR A 164 2.58 19.31 -18.95
N PHE A 165 3.65 18.55 -19.15
CA PHE A 165 4.99 19.07 -18.91
C PHE A 165 6.03 18.45 -19.82
N GLY A 166 7.07 19.24 -20.10
CA GLY A 166 8.28 18.84 -20.79
C GLY A 166 9.42 19.72 -20.30
N THR A 167 9.89 20.64 -21.14
CA THR A 167 10.82 21.71 -20.72
C THR A 167 10.15 22.73 -19.77
N TYR A 168 8.84 22.92 -19.93
CA TYR A 168 7.99 23.79 -19.11
C TYR A 168 6.83 23.01 -18.52
N VAL A 169 6.22 23.53 -17.46
CA VAL A 169 4.98 23.00 -16.88
C VAL A 169 3.81 23.83 -17.38
N GLN A 170 2.76 23.20 -17.90
CA GLN A 170 1.56 23.86 -18.41
C GLN A 170 0.34 23.38 -17.62
N VAL A 171 -0.34 24.31 -16.94
CA VAL A 171 -1.59 24.04 -16.22
C VAL A 171 -2.77 24.51 -17.06
N HIS A 172 -3.63 23.59 -17.48
CA HIS A 172 -4.72 23.87 -18.42
C HIS A 172 -5.98 24.39 -17.69
N GLU A 173 -6.60 25.45 -18.22
CA GLU A 173 -7.89 25.96 -17.75
C GLU A 173 -9.04 25.18 -18.41
N LEU A 174 -9.62 24.24 -17.66
CA LEU A 174 -10.74 23.42 -18.14
C LEU A 174 -12.10 24.17 -18.20
N GLY A 175 -12.22 25.29 -17.49
CA GLY A 175 -13.50 26.03 -17.40
C GLY A 175 -13.76 27.01 -18.53
N PHE A 176 -12.84 27.17 -19.48
CA PHE A 176 -12.98 28.13 -20.55
C PHE A 176 -13.11 27.45 -21.92
N GLY A 177 -14.33 27.07 -22.28
CA GLY A 177 -14.61 26.31 -23.51
C GLY A 177 -14.49 27.08 -24.84
N LEU A 178 -14.28 28.40 -24.81
CA LEU A 178 -14.20 29.21 -26.04
C LEU A 178 -12.85 29.10 -26.75
N LEU A 179 -11.77 28.93 -25.99
CA LEU A 179 -10.41 28.78 -26.49
C LEU A 179 -9.52 28.09 -25.44
N PRO A 180 -8.60 27.21 -25.86
CA PRO A 180 -7.70 26.53 -24.95
C PRO A 180 -6.75 27.56 -24.31
N LYS A 181 -6.71 27.58 -22.98
CA LYS A 181 -5.84 28.47 -22.21
C LYS A 181 -5.05 27.67 -21.20
N SER A 182 -3.76 27.96 -21.08
CA SER A 182 -2.89 27.34 -20.09
C SER A 182 -1.95 28.35 -19.44
N HIS A 183 -1.55 28.07 -18.21
CA HIS A 183 -0.54 28.82 -17.47
C HIS A 183 0.79 28.09 -17.55
N VAL A 184 1.83 28.79 -18.01
CA VAL A 184 3.13 28.19 -18.28
C VAL A 184 4.13 28.61 -17.21
N PHE A 185 4.71 27.64 -16.53
CA PHE A 185 5.76 27.84 -15.53
C PHE A 185 7.09 27.27 -15.99
N LYS A 186 8.19 27.94 -15.62
CA LYS A 186 9.53 27.52 -16.00
C LYS A 186 9.98 26.30 -15.21
N GLY A 187 10.25 25.20 -15.90
CA GLY A 187 10.65 23.92 -15.29
C GLY A 187 11.97 23.94 -14.51
N THR A 188 12.85 24.91 -14.79
CA THR A 188 14.17 25.01 -14.13
C THR A 188 14.11 25.51 -12.69
N LYS A 189 12.99 26.10 -12.26
CA LYS A 189 12.84 26.75 -10.95
C LYS A 189 11.79 26.01 -10.13
N GLU A 190 12.00 26.01 -8.83
CA GLU A 190 10.94 25.64 -7.90
C GLU A 190 9.88 26.75 -7.87
N ILE A 191 8.62 26.35 -7.93
CA ILE A 191 7.47 27.25 -8.04
C ILE A 191 6.71 27.17 -6.73
N LYS A 192 6.62 28.29 -6.00
CA LYS A 192 6.00 28.32 -4.67
C LYS A 192 4.48 28.49 -4.75
N LYS A 193 3.74 28.00 -3.75
CA LYS A 193 2.27 28.16 -3.63
C LYS A 193 1.81 29.61 -3.85
N ASP A 194 2.50 30.59 -3.27
CA ASP A 194 2.16 32.01 -3.41
C ASP A 194 2.27 32.52 -4.85
N GLN A 195 3.26 32.04 -5.61
CA GLN A 195 3.44 32.40 -7.01
C GLN A 195 2.30 31.85 -7.87
N ILE A 196 1.84 30.64 -7.56
CA ILE A 196 0.69 30.00 -8.22
C ILE A 196 -0.59 30.78 -7.92
N LEU A 197 -0.83 31.14 -6.66
CA LEU A 197 -1.98 31.96 -6.25
C LEU A 197 -2.07 33.28 -7.02
N GLU A 198 -0.93 33.96 -7.17
CA GLU A 198 -0.84 35.25 -7.86
C GLU A 198 -0.96 35.10 -9.38
N GLN A 199 -0.14 34.24 -10.01
CA GLN A 199 -0.06 34.12 -11.46
C GLN A 199 -1.31 33.50 -12.08
N MET A 200 -1.97 32.58 -11.37
CA MET A 200 -3.24 31.98 -11.81
C MET A 200 -4.45 32.82 -11.36
N GLY A 201 -4.24 33.94 -10.66
CA GLY A 201 -5.28 34.89 -10.29
C GLY A 201 -6.34 34.32 -9.36
N PHE A 202 -5.97 33.48 -8.38
CA PHE A 202 -6.92 32.94 -7.39
C PHE A 202 -7.44 34.00 -6.40
N LEU A 203 -6.74 35.13 -6.26
CA LEU A 203 -7.03 36.17 -5.27
C LEU A 203 -7.30 37.56 -5.90
N THR A 204 -7.56 37.64 -7.20
CA THR A 204 -7.83 38.92 -7.87
C THR A 204 -9.01 39.65 -7.22
N GLY A 205 -8.73 40.77 -6.55
CA GLY A 205 -9.74 41.66 -5.96
C GLY A 205 -10.04 41.50 -4.46
N LYS A 206 -9.31 40.66 -3.70
CA LYS A 206 -9.51 40.51 -2.25
C LYS A 206 -8.20 40.59 -1.44
N THR A 207 -8.25 41.19 -0.25
CA THR A 207 -7.12 41.29 0.68
C THR A 207 -6.77 39.91 1.26
N LYS A 208 -5.47 39.58 1.34
CA LYS A 208 -4.99 38.37 2.03
C LYS A 208 -5.53 38.36 3.47
N PRO A 209 -6.14 37.26 3.95
CA PRO A 209 -6.54 37.18 5.34
C PRO A 209 -5.30 37.26 6.24
N THR A 210 -5.28 38.24 7.13
CA THR A 210 -4.28 38.36 8.19
C THR A 210 -4.51 37.26 9.23
N THR A 211 -3.50 36.40 9.39
CA THR A 211 -3.28 35.44 10.49
C THR A 211 -4.27 34.27 10.67
N GLY A 212 -3.74 33.06 10.47
CA GLY A 212 -3.66 32.02 11.50
C GLY A 212 -4.92 31.23 11.87
N VAL A 213 -4.81 29.91 11.67
CA VAL A 213 -5.56 28.82 12.34
C VAL A 213 -6.96 28.52 11.77
N ILE A 214 -7.04 27.49 10.91
CA ILE A 214 -7.76 26.22 11.06
C ILE A 214 -7.69 25.52 9.69
N THR A 215 -7.11 24.31 9.67
CA THR A 215 -7.20 23.37 8.54
C THR A 215 -8.68 23.07 8.26
N GLY A 216 -9.27 23.68 7.23
CA GLY A 216 -10.65 23.37 6.83
C GLY A 216 -11.43 24.44 6.06
N ALA A 217 -10.92 25.66 5.92
CA ALA A 217 -11.58 26.69 5.09
C ALA A 217 -10.67 27.03 3.90
N ARG A 218 -11.20 26.95 2.67
CA ARG A 218 -10.56 27.48 1.44
C ARG A 218 -10.04 28.88 1.77
N ASP A 219 -8.73 29.14 1.57
CA ASP A 219 -8.02 30.39 1.91
C ASP A 219 -8.57 31.62 1.15
N GLY A 220 -9.85 31.97 1.30
CA GLY A 220 -10.55 33.03 0.56
C GLY A 220 -10.79 32.76 -0.92
N VAL A 221 -10.42 31.57 -1.44
CA VAL A 221 -10.56 31.19 -2.86
C VAL A 221 -12.01 30.87 -3.20
N SER A 222 -12.54 31.50 -4.26
CA SER A 222 -13.93 31.29 -4.68
C SER A 222 -14.12 29.97 -5.43
N ALA A 223 -15.34 29.42 -5.41
CA ALA A 223 -15.65 28.19 -6.15
C ALA A 223 -15.46 28.38 -7.66
N GLU A 224 -15.81 29.56 -8.18
CA GLU A 224 -15.62 29.92 -9.59
C GLU A 224 -14.13 29.95 -9.96
N SER A 225 -13.27 30.41 -9.05
CA SER A 225 -11.82 30.45 -9.29
C SER A 225 -11.21 29.06 -9.39
N ILE A 226 -11.74 28.09 -8.63
CA ILE A 226 -11.36 26.68 -8.64
C ILE A 226 -11.90 25.99 -9.90
N ALA A 227 -13.16 26.25 -10.26
CA ALA A 227 -13.84 25.68 -11.41
C ALA A 227 -13.16 26.04 -12.75
N ARG A 228 -12.23 26.99 -12.78
CA ARG A 228 -11.37 27.22 -13.95
C ARG A 228 -10.41 26.06 -14.23
N PHE A 229 -9.96 25.35 -13.20
CA PHE A 229 -8.89 24.34 -13.30
C PHE A 229 -9.36 22.94 -12.91
N LEU A 230 -10.32 22.84 -11.99
CA LEU A 230 -10.88 21.59 -11.51
C LEU A 230 -12.40 21.60 -11.73
N LEU A 231 -12.89 20.74 -12.63
CA LEU A 231 -14.31 20.66 -12.99
C LEU A 231 -14.85 19.24 -12.84
N PRO A 232 -16.16 19.07 -12.61
CA PRO A 232 -16.80 17.77 -12.72
C PRO A 232 -16.48 17.13 -14.09
N ALA A 233 -16.20 15.84 -14.10
CA ALA A 233 -15.86 15.10 -15.32
C ALA A 233 -16.94 15.27 -16.40
N SER A 234 -18.22 15.26 -16.00
CA SER A 234 -19.36 15.45 -16.90
C SER A 234 -19.45 16.85 -17.52
N GLU A 235 -18.83 17.87 -16.91
CA GLU A 235 -18.85 19.25 -17.41
C GLU A 235 -17.68 19.58 -18.33
N CYS A 236 -16.58 18.80 -18.25
CA CYS A 236 -15.35 19.06 -19.01
C CYS A 236 -14.95 17.95 -19.99
N GLU A 237 -15.76 16.90 -20.15
CA GLU A 237 -15.49 15.73 -21.00
C GLU A 237 -15.02 16.11 -22.41
N PHE A 238 -15.75 16.98 -23.11
CA PHE A 238 -15.39 17.40 -24.47
C PHE A 238 -14.02 18.08 -24.52
N MET A 239 -13.77 19.04 -23.61
CA MET A 239 -12.50 19.75 -23.60
C MET A 239 -11.35 18.82 -23.21
N LEU A 240 -11.56 17.96 -22.22
CA LEU A 240 -10.54 17.02 -21.76
C LEU A 240 -10.14 16.06 -22.89
N ASN A 241 -11.10 15.51 -23.62
CA ASN A 241 -10.83 14.68 -24.79
C ASN A 241 -10.12 15.46 -25.90
N SER A 242 -10.52 16.70 -26.18
CA SER A 242 -9.84 17.58 -27.15
C SER A 242 -8.37 17.81 -26.75
N LEU A 243 -8.08 18.09 -25.47
CA LEU A 243 -6.72 18.25 -24.97
C LEU A 243 -5.90 16.96 -25.11
N ILE A 244 -6.50 15.81 -24.81
CA ILE A 244 -5.86 14.50 -24.97
C ILE A 244 -5.54 14.23 -26.45
N GLU A 245 -6.51 14.44 -27.35
CA GLU A 245 -6.33 14.26 -28.79
C GLU A 245 -5.25 15.19 -29.36
N GLU A 246 -5.15 16.42 -28.84
CA GLU A 246 -4.17 17.43 -29.24
C GLU A 246 -2.80 17.28 -28.57
N LEU A 247 -2.59 16.33 -27.64
CA LEU A 247 -1.28 16.13 -27.02
C LEU A 247 -0.19 15.92 -28.08
N GLN A 248 0.90 16.67 -27.96
CA GLN A 248 2.04 16.58 -28.88
C GLN A 248 3.32 16.45 -28.08
N LYS A 249 4.36 15.97 -28.77
CA LYS A 249 5.71 15.94 -28.21
C LYS A 249 6.15 17.34 -27.80
N ASP A 250 6.94 17.43 -26.72
CA ASP A 250 7.56 18.69 -26.29
C ASP A 250 8.26 19.36 -27.49
N PRO A 251 7.93 20.62 -27.82
CA PRO A 251 8.37 21.24 -29.08
C PRO A 251 9.86 21.62 -29.07
N TRP A 252 10.53 21.48 -27.92
CA TRP A 252 11.92 21.86 -27.76
C TRP A 252 12.85 20.81 -28.39
N PRO A 253 13.75 21.22 -29.30
CA PRO A 253 14.63 20.29 -29.97
C PRO A 253 15.62 19.64 -28.99
N VAL A 254 15.87 18.36 -29.18
CA VAL A 254 16.80 17.55 -28.37
C VAL A 254 17.96 17.12 -29.26
N SER A 255 19.19 17.49 -28.88
CA SER A 255 20.40 17.05 -29.57
C SER A 255 20.58 15.53 -29.46
N ALA A 256 21.19 14.90 -30.47
CA ALA A 256 21.30 13.43 -30.53
C ALA A 256 22.12 12.81 -29.37
N ASP A 257 22.99 13.59 -28.74
CA ASP A 257 23.84 13.22 -27.60
C ASP A 257 23.21 13.58 -26.24
N GLN A 258 21.98 14.07 -26.21
CA GLN A 258 21.31 14.55 -25.02
C GLN A 258 19.94 13.91 -24.81
N ARG A 259 19.55 13.81 -23.55
CA ARG A 259 18.18 13.55 -23.10
C ARG A 259 17.35 14.81 -23.24
N ALA A 260 16.03 14.63 -23.38
CA ALA A 260 15.07 15.72 -23.35
C ALA A 260 15.13 16.48 -22.00
N SER A 261 14.86 17.78 -22.06
CA SER A 261 14.70 18.66 -20.91
C SER A 261 13.40 18.34 -20.17
N ARG A 262 13.46 17.54 -19.10
CA ARG A 262 12.28 17.03 -18.41
C ARG A 262 12.23 17.56 -16.98
N CYS A 263 11.22 18.36 -16.67
CA CYS A 263 11.06 19.01 -15.38
C CYS A 263 10.02 18.34 -14.45
N THR A 264 10.08 17.01 -14.32
CA THR A 264 9.12 16.22 -13.52
C THR A 264 8.92 16.78 -12.11
N GLY A 265 10.00 17.11 -11.40
CA GLY A 265 9.87 17.62 -10.04
C GLY A 265 9.13 18.95 -9.95
N ALA A 266 9.34 19.86 -10.91
CA ALA A 266 8.58 21.12 -10.98
C ALA A 266 7.10 20.86 -11.28
N ALA A 267 6.78 19.94 -12.20
CA ALA A 267 5.40 19.57 -12.52
C ALA A 267 4.65 19.02 -11.30
N LEU A 268 5.27 18.11 -10.55
CA LEU A 268 4.69 17.54 -9.34
C LEU A 268 4.54 18.57 -8.21
N SER A 269 5.49 19.49 -8.06
CA SER A 269 5.40 20.60 -7.09
C SER A 269 4.24 21.56 -7.41
N VAL A 270 4.04 21.89 -8.70
CA VAL A 270 2.90 22.68 -9.16
C VAL A 270 1.59 21.95 -8.91
N ALA A 271 1.51 20.65 -9.25
CA ALA A 271 0.32 19.83 -9.03
C ALA A 271 -0.07 19.75 -7.55
N ALA A 272 0.90 19.47 -6.67
CA ALA A 272 0.70 19.42 -5.23
C ALA A 272 0.24 20.78 -4.67
N SER A 273 0.80 21.88 -5.17
CA SER A 273 0.42 23.22 -4.73
C SER A 273 -0.97 23.62 -5.24
N LEU A 274 -1.32 23.26 -6.47
CA LEU A 274 -2.63 23.51 -7.06
C LEU A 274 -3.73 22.81 -6.26
N LEU A 275 -3.58 21.51 -5.97
CA LEU A 275 -4.56 20.78 -5.16
C LEU A 275 -4.62 21.34 -3.74
N GLY A 276 -3.49 21.68 -3.13
CA GLY A 276 -3.43 22.32 -1.81
C GLY A 276 -4.10 23.69 -1.74
N ILE A 277 -4.20 24.42 -2.85
CA ILE A 277 -4.95 25.69 -2.96
C ILE A 277 -6.45 25.40 -3.13
N CYS A 278 -6.80 24.50 -4.03
CA CYS A 278 -8.18 24.31 -4.47
C CYS A 278 -9.03 23.46 -3.51
N VAL A 279 -8.45 22.36 -3.02
CA VAL A 279 -9.18 21.30 -2.30
C VAL A 279 -8.38 20.73 -1.12
N PRO A 280 -7.85 21.57 -0.20
CA PRO A 280 -7.13 21.07 0.97
C PRO A 280 -8.08 20.23 1.84
N GLY A 281 -7.68 18.99 2.16
CA GLY A 281 -8.47 18.09 3.00
C GLY A 281 -9.58 17.31 2.27
N SER A 282 -9.75 17.49 0.96
CA SER A 282 -10.54 16.55 0.13
C SER A 282 -9.64 15.44 -0.39
N GLY A 283 -10.19 14.25 -0.64
CA GLY A 283 -9.51 13.19 -1.36
C GLY A 283 -9.13 13.62 -2.77
N GLY A 284 -7.83 13.72 -3.04
CA GLY A 284 -7.30 14.07 -4.36
C GLY A 284 -6.12 13.21 -4.75
N ARG A 285 -6.01 12.84 -6.03
CA ARG A 285 -4.91 12.07 -6.59
C ARG A 285 -4.23 12.84 -7.71
N ILE A 286 -2.90 12.93 -7.62
CA ILE A 286 -2.03 13.33 -8.70
C ILE A 286 -1.64 12.06 -9.43
N MET A 287 -2.02 11.94 -10.71
CA MET A 287 -1.69 10.79 -11.56
C MET A 287 -0.59 11.20 -12.51
N ALA A 288 0.65 10.84 -12.18
CA ALA A 288 1.83 11.22 -12.95
C ALA A 288 2.16 10.17 -14.01
N PHE A 289 2.11 10.54 -15.29
CA PHE A 289 2.47 9.68 -16.44
C PHE A 289 3.81 10.15 -16.97
N ILE A 290 4.85 9.32 -16.81
CA ILE A 290 6.24 9.73 -17.02
C ILE A 290 6.96 8.73 -17.92
N GLY A 291 7.48 9.19 -19.06
CA GLY A 291 8.24 8.37 -20.00
C GLY A 291 9.78 8.42 -19.91
N GLY A 292 10.36 8.59 -18.71
CA GLY A 292 11.81 8.83 -18.55
C GLY A 292 12.21 9.74 -17.37
N PRO A 293 13.51 9.83 -17.04
CA PRO A 293 14.00 10.46 -15.82
C PRO A 293 13.94 11.99 -15.87
N SER A 294 13.70 12.62 -14.71
CA SER A 294 13.81 14.08 -14.53
C SER A 294 15.25 14.53 -14.82
N THR A 295 15.42 15.47 -15.75
CA THR A 295 16.75 15.96 -16.19
C THR A 295 16.98 17.44 -15.93
N GLU A 296 15.95 18.16 -15.49
CA GLU A 296 16.01 19.60 -15.27
C GLU A 296 15.14 20.05 -14.09
N GLY A 297 15.63 21.06 -13.38
CA GLY A 297 14.91 21.66 -12.26
C GLY A 297 15.04 20.88 -10.93
N PRO A 298 14.21 21.23 -9.94
CA PRO A 298 14.15 20.53 -8.66
C PRO A 298 13.84 19.03 -8.85
N GLY A 299 14.45 18.17 -8.04
CA GLY A 299 14.27 16.72 -8.18
C GLY A 299 14.87 16.11 -9.45
N SER A 300 15.85 16.77 -10.09
CA SER A 300 16.60 16.16 -11.21
C SER A 300 17.29 14.88 -10.76
N ILE A 301 17.13 13.81 -11.53
CA ILE A 301 17.69 12.48 -11.27
C ILE A 301 19.01 12.29 -12.01
N ILE A 302 19.11 12.82 -13.22
CA ILE A 302 20.29 12.71 -14.07
C ILE A 302 20.50 13.99 -14.88
N SER A 303 21.71 14.21 -15.37
CA SER A 303 22.04 15.27 -16.33
C SER A 303 21.56 14.92 -17.75
N LYS A 304 21.55 15.92 -18.63
CA LYS A 304 21.12 15.76 -20.03
C LYS A 304 22.06 14.89 -20.88
N PRO A 305 23.40 14.97 -20.82
CA PRO A 305 24.26 14.20 -21.71
C PRO A 305 24.05 12.68 -21.59
N LEU A 306 23.85 11.99 -22.72
CA LEU A 306 23.68 10.53 -22.76
C LEU A 306 24.95 9.77 -22.35
N SER A 307 26.11 10.44 -22.37
CA SER A 307 27.37 9.93 -21.83
C SER A 307 27.30 9.66 -20.33
N ASP A 308 26.42 10.36 -19.61
CA ASP A 308 26.26 10.22 -18.18
C ASP A 308 25.23 9.11 -17.93
N PRO A 309 25.63 7.94 -17.38
CA PRO A 309 24.70 6.85 -17.14
C PRO A 309 23.78 7.18 -15.98
N ILE A 310 22.54 6.67 -16.03
CA ILE A 310 21.64 6.73 -14.86
C ILE A 310 22.24 5.83 -13.76
N ARG A 311 22.16 6.30 -12.51
CA ARG A 311 22.74 5.60 -11.35
C ARG A 311 22.30 4.14 -11.26
N SER A 312 23.25 3.28 -10.86
CA SER A 312 23.05 1.88 -10.48
C SER A 312 23.16 1.69 -8.96
N HIS A 313 22.81 0.51 -8.44
CA HIS A 313 23.05 0.18 -7.02
C HIS A 313 24.52 0.35 -6.61
N LYS A 314 25.45 -0.05 -7.49
CA LYS A 314 26.88 0.12 -7.26
C LYS A 314 27.29 1.59 -7.11
N ASP A 315 26.60 2.49 -7.82
CA ASP A 315 26.88 3.92 -7.70
C ASP A 315 26.32 4.50 -6.40
N LEU A 316 25.16 4.01 -5.95
CA LEU A 316 24.58 4.37 -4.66
C LEU A 316 25.47 3.91 -3.50
N ASP A 317 25.92 2.65 -3.54
CA ASP A 317 26.79 2.06 -2.50
C ASP A 317 28.13 2.79 -2.37
N LYS A 318 28.68 3.27 -3.49
CA LYS A 318 29.94 4.03 -3.53
C LYS A 318 29.77 5.53 -3.29
N GLY A 319 28.53 6.02 -3.19
CA GLY A 319 28.23 7.45 -3.11
C GLY A 319 28.61 8.22 -4.39
N SER A 320 28.68 7.56 -5.55
CA SER A 320 29.00 8.17 -6.85
C SER A 320 27.77 8.67 -7.63
N ALA A 321 26.60 8.76 -6.98
CA ALA A 321 25.37 9.33 -7.53
C ALA A 321 25.04 10.70 -6.88
N PRO A 322 25.62 11.81 -7.38
CA PRO A 322 25.57 13.12 -6.69
C PRO A 322 24.17 13.74 -6.58
N LEU A 323 23.24 13.37 -7.47
CA LEU A 323 21.89 13.91 -7.51
C LEU A 323 20.90 13.17 -6.59
N TYR A 324 21.19 11.91 -6.24
CA TYR A 324 20.25 10.99 -5.59
C TYR A 324 19.69 11.57 -4.28
N ASN A 325 20.55 11.88 -3.30
CA ASN A 325 20.12 12.35 -1.99
C ASN A 325 19.35 13.69 -2.07
N LYS A 326 19.74 14.58 -3.00
CA LYS A 326 19.05 15.86 -3.21
C LYS A 326 17.66 15.65 -3.80
N ALA A 327 17.51 14.71 -4.73
CA ALA A 327 16.24 14.36 -5.34
C ALA A 327 15.31 13.64 -4.35
N VAL A 328 15.80 12.65 -3.60
CA VAL A 328 15.03 11.98 -2.52
C VAL A 328 14.48 13.00 -1.53
N LYS A 329 15.32 13.94 -1.06
CA LYS A 329 14.87 14.99 -0.13
C LYS A 329 13.78 15.88 -0.72
N PHE A 330 13.92 16.27 -1.98
CA PHE A 330 12.91 17.08 -2.67
C PHE A 330 11.57 16.34 -2.79
N TYR A 331 11.58 15.07 -3.18
CA TYR A 331 10.34 14.28 -3.26
C TYR A 331 9.77 13.98 -1.86
N GLU A 332 10.60 13.85 -0.83
CA GLU A 332 10.13 13.75 0.55
C GLU A 332 9.37 15.01 1.00
N GLU A 333 9.86 16.20 0.64
CA GLU A 333 9.17 17.47 0.90
C GLU A 333 7.80 17.54 0.20
N ILE A 334 7.72 17.09 -1.07
CA ILE A 334 6.43 16.94 -1.77
C ILE A 334 5.53 15.94 -1.04
N GLY A 335 6.06 14.78 -0.64
CA GLY A 335 5.32 13.77 0.11
C GLY A 335 4.74 14.32 1.41
N ASN A 336 5.53 15.07 2.19
CA ASN A 336 5.08 15.72 3.42
C ASN A 336 3.96 16.75 3.16
N GLN A 337 4.09 17.55 2.09
CA GLN A 337 3.05 18.48 1.67
C GLN A 337 1.73 17.74 1.35
N LEU A 338 1.79 16.69 0.52
CA LEU A 338 0.62 15.91 0.13
C LEU A 338 -0.04 15.22 1.33
N VAL A 339 0.77 14.66 2.23
CA VAL A 339 0.28 14.03 3.47
C VAL A 339 -0.50 15.02 4.33
N HIS A 340 0.03 16.23 4.49
CA HIS A 340 -0.65 17.29 5.23
C HIS A 340 -1.98 17.71 4.57
N GLN A 341 -2.02 17.71 3.24
CA GLN A 341 -3.20 18.07 2.44
C GLN A 341 -4.23 16.95 2.31
N GLY A 342 -3.84 15.69 2.58
CA GLY A 342 -4.69 14.52 2.38
C GLY A 342 -4.73 14.02 0.93
N HIS A 343 -3.70 14.33 0.13
CA HIS A 343 -3.62 14.01 -1.29
C HIS A 343 -2.64 12.86 -1.58
N VAL A 344 -2.81 12.24 -2.74
CA VAL A 344 -2.09 11.03 -3.17
C VAL A 344 -1.22 11.35 -4.39
N LEU A 345 -0.03 10.75 -4.46
CA LEU A 345 0.78 10.73 -5.68
C LEU A 345 0.83 9.32 -6.28
N ASP A 346 0.15 9.11 -7.40
CA ASP A 346 0.27 7.92 -8.23
C ASP A 346 1.35 8.14 -9.31
N LEU A 347 2.10 7.08 -9.63
CA LEU A 347 3.23 7.09 -10.54
C LEU A 347 3.10 6.00 -11.62
N PHE A 348 2.84 6.40 -12.86
CA PHE A 348 2.83 5.53 -14.03
C PHE A 348 4.08 5.81 -14.85
N ALA A 349 5.13 5.02 -14.59
CA ALA A 349 6.44 5.16 -15.21
C ALA A 349 6.60 4.13 -16.34
N CYS A 350 6.62 4.60 -17.58
CA CYS A 350 6.77 3.73 -18.75
C CYS A 350 7.95 4.17 -19.61
N ALA A 351 9.09 3.49 -19.48
CA ALA A 351 10.30 3.79 -20.24
C ALA A 351 11.21 2.56 -20.34
N LEU A 352 12.04 2.51 -21.38
CA LEU A 352 13.04 1.44 -21.58
C LEU A 352 14.20 1.51 -20.56
N ASP A 353 14.42 2.67 -19.95
CA ASP A 353 15.46 2.91 -18.94
C ASP A 353 14.80 3.49 -17.68
N GLN A 354 15.58 3.64 -16.61
CA GLN A 354 15.11 4.10 -15.31
C GLN A 354 14.50 5.51 -15.36
N VAL A 355 13.43 5.72 -14.58
CA VAL A 355 12.62 6.96 -14.53
C VAL A 355 12.86 7.75 -13.25
N GLY A 356 13.47 7.14 -12.24
CA GLY A 356 13.67 7.68 -10.91
C GLY A 356 12.58 7.30 -9.91
N VAL A 357 12.01 6.11 -10.06
CA VAL A 357 11.10 5.52 -9.07
C VAL A 357 11.79 5.43 -7.71
N ALA A 358 13.10 5.15 -7.65
CA ALA A 358 13.83 5.09 -6.39
C ALA A 358 13.79 6.41 -5.60
N GLU A 359 13.91 7.56 -6.26
CA GLU A 359 13.84 8.87 -5.61
C GLU A 359 12.41 9.28 -5.28
N MET A 360 11.45 8.97 -6.16
CA MET A 360 10.03 9.33 -5.99
C MET A 360 9.29 8.42 -5.01
N LYS A 361 9.81 7.21 -4.73
CA LYS A 361 9.23 6.21 -3.82
C LYS A 361 8.77 6.82 -2.50
N VAL A 362 9.58 7.69 -1.89
CA VAL A 362 9.28 8.30 -0.58
C VAL A 362 7.96 9.08 -0.58
N ALA A 363 7.61 9.75 -1.67
CA ALA A 363 6.36 10.48 -1.81
C ALA A 363 5.17 9.54 -2.04
N VAL A 364 5.36 8.53 -2.89
CA VAL A 364 4.31 7.57 -3.25
C VAL A 364 3.94 6.71 -2.04
N GLU A 365 4.91 6.14 -1.32
CA GLU A 365 4.64 5.30 -0.14
C GLU A 365 3.99 6.09 0.99
N ARG A 366 4.49 7.30 1.30
CA ARG A 366 3.94 8.15 2.38
C ARG A 366 2.48 8.52 2.15
N THR A 367 2.10 8.71 0.89
CA THR A 367 0.74 9.12 0.50
C THR A 367 -0.17 7.93 0.16
N GLY A 368 0.36 6.71 0.04
CA GLY A 368 -0.41 5.52 -0.33
C GLY A 368 -0.80 5.47 -1.81
N GLY A 369 0.06 6.03 -2.67
CA GLY A 369 -0.14 6.02 -4.11
C GLY A 369 0.11 4.68 -4.78
N ILE A 370 -0.34 4.57 -6.01
CA ILE A 370 -0.11 3.43 -6.91
C ILE A 370 1.16 3.69 -7.71
N VAL A 371 1.97 2.65 -7.91
CA VAL A 371 3.10 2.70 -8.84
C VAL A 371 2.93 1.61 -9.90
N VAL A 372 3.06 1.99 -11.16
CA VAL A 372 3.12 1.08 -12.31
C VAL A 372 4.44 1.35 -13.01
N LEU A 373 5.27 0.31 -13.12
CA LEU A 373 6.52 0.34 -13.86
C LEU A 373 6.39 -0.58 -15.07
N ALA A 374 6.59 -0.03 -16.27
CA ALA A 374 6.56 -0.76 -17.52
C ALA A 374 7.59 -0.19 -18.51
N GLU A 375 7.80 -0.87 -19.63
CA GLU A 375 8.72 -0.41 -20.68
C GLU A 375 8.05 0.58 -21.65
N SER A 376 6.73 0.48 -21.80
CA SER A 376 5.94 1.24 -22.79
C SER A 376 4.51 1.43 -22.29
N PHE A 377 3.91 2.59 -22.60
CA PHE A 377 2.48 2.85 -22.43
C PHE A 377 1.62 1.98 -23.36
N GLY A 378 2.22 1.33 -24.36
CA GLY A 378 1.58 0.34 -25.22
C GLY A 378 1.25 -0.97 -24.51
N HIS A 379 1.97 -1.31 -23.44
CA HIS A 379 1.87 -2.60 -22.77
C HIS A 379 0.55 -2.77 -22.01
N SER A 380 0.04 -4.01 -21.99
CA SER A 380 -1.20 -4.34 -21.26
C SER A 380 -1.07 -4.09 -19.77
N VAL A 381 0.12 -4.30 -19.20
CA VAL A 381 0.41 -4.01 -17.78
C VAL A 381 0.01 -2.58 -17.42
N PHE A 382 0.40 -1.58 -18.23
CA PHE A 382 -0.01 -0.20 -18.01
C PHE A 382 -1.51 0.01 -18.28
N LYS A 383 -2.00 -0.38 -19.46
CA LYS A 383 -3.38 -0.12 -19.89
C LYS A 383 -4.41 -0.75 -18.96
N ASP A 384 -4.19 -2.00 -18.56
CA ASP A 384 -5.09 -2.72 -17.67
C ASP A 384 -5.00 -2.17 -16.24
N SER A 385 -3.81 -1.78 -15.77
CA SER A 385 -3.65 -1.17 -14.45
C SER A 385 -4.38 0.17 -14.35
N LEU A 386 -4.24 1.04 -15.36
CA LEU A 386 -4.96 2.31 -15.40
C LEU A 386 -6.47 2.10 -15.46
N ARG A 387 -6.94 1.16 -16.28
CA ARG A 387 -8.38 0.84 -16.39
C ARG A 387 -8.98 0.42 -15.05
N ARG A 388 -8.28 -0.43 -14.27
CA ARG A 388 -8.76 -0.95 -12.97
C ARG A 388 -8.97 0.12 -11.89
N ILE A 389 -8.35 1.29 -12.05
CA ILE A 389 -8.52 2.41 -11.11
C ILE A 389 -9.94 2.97 -11.17
N PHE A 390 -10.56 2.94 -12.35
CA PHE A 390 -11.88 3.55 -12.60
C PHE A 390 -12.97 2.52 -12.93
N GLN A 391 -12.61 1.27 -13.21
CA GLN A 391 -13.56 0.26 -13.61
C GLN A 391 -14.47 -0.18 -12.46
N SER A 392 -15.78 0.03 -12.61
CA SER A 392 -16.81 -0.49 -11.70
C SER A 392 -17.09 -1.98 -11.99
N SER A 393 -16.31 -2.89 -11.41
CA SER A 393 -16.44 -4.35 -11.60
C SER A 393 -15.97 -5.12 -10.36
N ASP A 394 -16.02 -6.45 -10.37
CA ASP A 394 -15.42 -7.29 -9.33
C ASP A 394 -13.91 -7.03 -9.14
N SER A 395 -13.23 -6.48 -10.16
CA SER A 395 -11.82 -6.07 -10.12
C SER A 395 -11.59 -4.58 -9.82
N ASP A 396 -12.62 -3.86 -9.37
CA ASP A 396 -12.49 -2.50 -8.87
C ASP A 396 -11.51 -2.46 -7.67
N LEU A 397 -10.56 -1.53 -7.72
CA LEU A 397 -9.65 -1.28 -6.59
C LEU A 397 -10.42 -0.79 -5.35
N GLY A 398 -11.54 -0.09 -5.55
CA GLY A 398 -12.34 0.47 -4.46
C GLY A 398 -11.56 1.55 -3.72
N LEU A 399 -11.14 2.59 -4.47
CA LEU A 399 -10.31 3.66 -3.95
C LEU A 399 -11.00 4.39 -2.80
N SER A 400 -10.20 4.77 -1.81
CA SER A 400 -10.62 5.51 -0.63
C SER A 400 -9.55 6.53 -0.28
N PHE A 401 -9.97 7.61 0.37
CA PHE A 401 -9.16 8.81 0.48
C PHE A 401 -9.11 9.37 1.89
N ASN A 402 -8.11 10.22 2.12
CA ASN A 402 -7.98 11.10 3.26
C ASN A 402 -8.12 10.40 4.63
N GLY A 403 -7.65 9.16 4.72
CA GLY A 403 -7.85 8.31 5.87
C GLY A 403 -6.96 8.63 7.07
N ILE A 404 -7.45 8.23 8.24
CA ILE A 404 -6.72 8.19 9.51
C ILE A 404 -6.85 6.79 10.07
N PHE A 405 -5.72 6.17 10.37
CA PHE A 405 -5.65 4.86 10.99
C PHE A 405 -5.22 5.00 12.45
N GLU A 406 -5.95 4.40 13.40
CA GLU A 406 -5.61 4.40 14.83
C GLU A 406 -5.57 2.97 15.36
N ILE A 407 -4.63 2.71 16.28
CA ILE A 407 -4.53 1.43 16.99
C ILE A 407 -4.74 1.66 18.48
N ASN A 408 -5.69 0.93 19.05
CA ASN A 408 -5.83 0.74 20.49
C ASN A 408 -5.44 -0.69 20.85
N CYS A 409 -4.72 -0.88 21.95
CA CYS A 409 -4.37 -2.21 22.44
C CYS A 409 -4.36 -2.26 23.97
N SER A 410 -4.34 -3.46 24.55
CA SER A 410 -4.20 -3.68 25.99
C SER A 410 -2.98 -2.94 26.54
N LYS A 411 -3.04 -2.48 27.80
CA LYS A 411 -1.98 -1.64 28.42
C LYS A 411 -0.57 -2.25 28.37
N ASP A 412 -0.50 -3.57 28.44
CA ASP A 412 0.73 -4.38 28.42
C ASP A 412 1.25 -4.66 27.00
N VAL A 413 0.59 -4.14 25.97
CA VAL A 413 1.02 -4.16 24.58
C VAL A 413 1.37 -2.73 24.17
N LYS A 414 2.51 -2.56 23.51
CA LYS A 414 2.97 -1.29 22.95
C LYS A 414 3.15 -1.43 21.44
N ILE A 415 3.06 -0.31 20.74
CA ILE A 415 3.18 -0.24 19.29
C ILE A 415 4.58 0.24 18.93
N GLN A 416 5.33 -0.57 18.20
CA GLN A 416 6.65 -0.19 17.69
C GLN A 416 6.52 0.72 16.46
N GLY A 417 5.54 0.43 15.60
CA GLY A 417 5.21 1.21 14.42
C GLY A 417 4.62 0.35 13.30
N ILE A 418 4.56 0.95 12.11
CA ILE A 418 3.99 0.33 10.91
C ILE A 418 5.01 0.33 9.77
N ILE A 419 5.12 -0.79 9.06
CA ILE A 419 5.75 -0.86 7.74
C ILE A 419 4.64 -1.03 6.69
N GLY A 420 4.45 0.00 5.87
CA GLY A 420 3.41 0.04 4.84
C GLY A 420 3.09 1.47 4.38
N PRO A 421 2.12 1.62 3.46
CA PRO A 421 1.73 2.91 2.86
C PRO A 421 0.94 3.80 3.84
N CYS A 422 1.64 4.41 4.79
CA CYS A 422 1.08 5.39 5.72
C CYS A 422 2.16 6.35 6.23
N THR A 423 1.75 7.45 6.85
CA THR A 423 2.68 8.39 7.50
C THR A 423 2.31 8.58 8.97
N SER A 424 3.29 8.53 9.87
CA SER A 424 3.08 8.80 11.30
C SER A 424 2.49 10.19 11.53
N LEU A 425 1.51 10.32 12.41
CA LEU A 425 1.02 11.62 12.89
C LEU A 425 1.85 12.16 14.06
N GLU A 426 2.92 11.46 14.47
CA GLU A 426 3.89 11.86 15.49
C GLU A 426 3.27 12.21 16.87
N LYS A 427 2.07 11.68 17.12
CA LYS A 427 1.39 11.81 18.41
C LYS A 427 1.87 10.71 19.36
N LYS A 428 3.00 10.95 20.05
CA LYS A 428 3.52 10.00 21.05
C LYS A 428 2.53 9.89 22.21
N GLY A 429 2.18 8.65 22.58
CA GLY A 429 1.20 8.37 23.62
C GLY A 429 1.60 7.18 24.50
N PRO A 430 0.78 6.81 25.49
CA PRO A 430 1.08 5.70 26.40
C PRO A 430 1.12 4.33 25.72
N LEU A 431 0.62 4.21 24.48
CA LEU A 431 0.65 3.00 23.68
C LEU A 431 1.92 2.90 22.80
N SER A 432 2.69 3.98 22.64
CA SER A 432 3.91 3.95 21.83
C SER A 432 5.02 3.20 22.56
N SER A 433 5.74 2.32 21.85
CA SER A 433 6.95 1.66 22.35
C SER A 433 8.14 2.63 22.34
N ASP A 434 9.14 2.35 23.18
CA ASP A 434 10.45 3.01 23.11
C ASP A 434 11.30 2.46 21.94
N THR A 435 11.01 1.25 21.47
CA THR A 435 11.66 0.67 20.28
C THR A 435 10.81 0.98 19.05
N VAL A 436 11.37 1.78 18.14
CA VAL A 436 10.66 2.27 16.95
C VAL A 436 11.05 1.47 15.72
N VAL A 437 10.06 1.02 14.96
CA VAL A 437 10.25 0.34 13.67
C VAL A 437 9.29 0.94 12.63
N GLY A 438 9.81 1.30 11.45
CA GLY A 438 9.02 1.96 10.41
C GLY A 438 8.43 3.29 10.88
N GLN A 439 7.15 3.51 10.53
CA GLN A 439 6.36 4.66 10.97
C GLN A 439 5.92 4.46 12.43
N GLY A 440 6.76 4.84 13.39
CA GLY A 440 6.46 4.67 14.82
C GLY A 440 6.26 5.97 15.59
N ASN A 441 6.57 5.95 16.89
CA ASN A 441 6.35 7.06 17.84
C ASN A 441 4.90 7.59 17.88
N THR A 442 3.93 6.77 17.50
CA THR A 442 2.53 7.16 17.49
C THR A 442 1.61 5.95 17.66
N SER A 443 0.32 6.22 17.84
CA SER A 443 -0.76 5.24 17.71
C SER A 443 -1.76 5.65 16.63
N ALA A 444 -1.44 6.66 15.81
CA ALA A 444 -2.28 7.16 14.74
C ALA A 444 -1.46 7.56 13.50
N TRP A 445 -1.94 7.20 12.31
CA TRP A 445 -1.28 7.42 11.03
C TRP A 445 -2.22 8.06 10.02
N LYS A 446 -1.65 8.85 9.11
CA LYS A 446 -2.32 9.33 7.91
C LYS A 446 -2.24 8.28 6.82
N MET A 447 -3.35 8.03 6.13
CA MET A 447 -3.43 7.19 4.94
C MET A 447 -4.15 7.98 3.84
N CYS A 448 -3.42 8.76 3.03
CA CYS A 448 -4.05 9.67 2.06
C CYS A 448 -4.80 8.91 0.96
N GLY A 449 -4.21 7.82 0.49
CA GLY A 449 -4.82 6.87 -0.44
C GLY A 449 -4.78 5.46 0.15
N LEU A 450 -5.87 4.74 -0.02
CA LEU A 450 -5.96 3.32 0.29
C LEU A 450 -7.01 2.67 -0.61
N ASP A 451 -6.87 1.37 -0.80
CA ASP A 451 -7.77 0.54 -1.60
C ASP A 451 -8.14 -0.73 -0.83
N ARG A 452 -8.98 -1.59 -1.42
CA ARG A 452 -9.45 -2.84 -0.81
C ARG A 452 -8.33 -3.85 -0.49
N LYS A 453 -7.16 -3.73 -1.11
CA LYS A 453 -6.02 -4.65 -0.97
C LYS A 453 -4.90 -4.10 -0.07
N THR A 454 -4.95 -2.82 0.26
CA THR A 454 -3.92 -2.12 1.03
C THR A 454 -3.72 -2.78 2.39
N SER A 455 -2.51 -3.31 2.62
CA SER A 455 -2.17 -4.12 3.79
C SER A 455 -0.98 -3.53 4.57
N LEU A 456 -1.18 -3.30 5.87
CA LEU A 456 -0.19 -2.71 6.78
C LEU A 456 0.46 -3.79 7.65
N CYS A 457 1.78 -3.72 7.87
CA CYS A 457 2.49 -4.56 8.82
C CYS A 457 2.65 -3.81 10.13
N LEU A 458 1.86 -4.20 11.14
CA LEU A 458 1.81 -3.63 12.47
C LEU A 458 2.76 -4.39 13.39
N LEU A 459 3.67 -3.70 14.07
CA LEU A 459 4.64 -4.31 14.98
C LEU A 459 4.37 -3.90 16.43
N PHE A 460 4.40 -4.90 17.32
CA PHE A 460 4.08 -4.74 18.74
C PHE A 460 5.23 -5.18 19.64
N ASP A 461 5.30 -4.56 20.81
CA ASP A 461 6.22 -4.90 21.90
C ASP A 461 5.42 -5.26 23.16
N MET A 462 5.85 -6.29 23.88
CA MET A 462 5.19 -6.76 25.09
C MET A 462 5.82 -6.05 26.30
N ALA A 463 5.03 -5.31 27.05
CA ALA A 463 5.49 -4.48 28.17
C ALA A 463 5.34 -5.14 29.56
N LYS A 464 4.63 -6.28 29.65
CA LYS A 464 4.45 -6.98 30.92
C LYS A 464 5.81 -7.51 31.42
N LYS A 465 6.16 -7.16 32.65
CA LYS A 465 7.35 -7.65 33.35
C LYS A 465 7.07 -8.99 34.03
N ASP A 466 8.08 -9.84 34.14
CA ASP A 466 7.99 -11.07 34.91
C ASP A 466 7.78 -10.74 36.39
N ALA A 467 6.59 -11.05 36.91
CA ALA A 467 6.27 -10.93 38.33
C ALA A 467 6.03 -12.35 38.88
N PRO A 468 6.78 -12.80 39.91
CA PRO A 468 6.67 -14.15 40.45
C PRO A 468 5.28 -14.50 41.04
N ASP A 469 4.46 -13.49 41.39
CA ASP A 469 3.12 -13.68 41.95
C ASP A 469 1.96 -13.60 40.93
N ALA A 470 2.25 -13.37 39.64
CA ALA A 470 1.21 -13.19 38.61
C ALA A 470 0.60 -14.51 38.08
N ILE A 471 1.06 -15.66 38.59
CA ILE A 471 0.61 -17.00 38.15
C ILE A 471 -0.78 -17.34 38.75
N GLY A 472 -1.26 -16.57 39.74
CA GLY A 472 -2.51 -16.88 40.48
C GLY A 472 -3.73 -15.96 40.25
N GLN A 473 -3.63 -14.80 39.60
CA GLN A 473 -4.71 -13.78 39.68
C GLN A 473 -4.94 -12.89 38.43
N SER A 474 -4.79 -13.40 37.19
CA SER A 474 -5.49 -12.77 36.05
C SER A 474 -6.61 -13.68 35.56
N GLN A 475 -7.85 -13.37 35.92
CA GLN A 475 -9.03 -14.05 35.35
C GLN A 475 -9.17 -13.84 33.83
N ASN A 476 -8.37 -12.96 33.21
CA ASN A 476 -8.41 -12.70 31.78
C ASN A 476 -7.00 -12.79 31.15
N ASN A 477 -6.71 -13.93 30.50
CA ASN A 477 -5.47 -14.19 29.79
C ASN A 477 -5.52 -13.74 28.32
N LEU A 478 -6.19 -12.62 28.04
CA LEU A 478 -6.39 -12.08 26.70
C LEU A 478 -5.72 -10.73 26.55
N PHE A 479 -5.07 -10.53 25.41
CA PHE A 479 -4.77 -9.21 24.87
C PHE A 479 -5.81 -8.84 23.83
N TYR A 480 -6.17 -7.56 23.81
CA TYR A 480 -7.13 -6.97 22.88
C TYR A 480 -6.40 -5.99 21.96
N PHE A 481 -6.84 -5.95 20.71
CA PHE A 481 -6.38 -5.02 19.69
C PHE A 481 -7.61 -4.46 18.98
N GLN A 482 -7.65 -3.16 18.77
CA GLN A 482 -8.69 -2.50 17.99
C GLN A 482 -8.04 -1.58 16.97
N PHE A 483 -8.40 -1.81 15.71
CA PHE A 483 -7.93 -1.10 14.53
C PHE A 483 -9.07 -0.23 14.02
N LEU A 484 -8.85 1.09 14.00
CA LEU A 484 -9.86 2.08 13.61
C LEU A 484 -9.39 2.79 12.36
N THR A 485 -10.16 2.71 11.27
CA THR A 485 -9.82 3.34 10.00
C THR A 485 -10.92 4.32 9.61
N TYR A 486 -10.69 5.61 9.83
CA TYR A 486 -11.55 6.69 9.33
C TYR A 486 -11.12 6.99 7.91
N TYR A 487 -12.05 7.14 6.97
CA TYR A 487 -11.69 7.45 5.59
C TYR A 487 -12.87 8.05 4.84
N GLN A 488 -12.56 8.74 3.75
CA GLN A 488 -13.53 9.17 2.75
C GLN A 488 -13.70 8.03 1.75
N HIS A 489 -14.90 7.46 1.70
CA HIS A 489 -15.26 6.41 0.76
C HIS A 489 -15.39 6.98 -0.66
N HIS A 490 -15.40 6.12 -1.69
CA HIS A 490 -15.43 6.56 -3.09
C HIS A 490 -16.71 7.34 -3.47
N ASP A 491 -17.79 7.17 -2.70
CA ASP A 491 -19.03 7.97 -2.81
C ASP A 491 -18.92 9.34 -2.12
N GLY A 492 -17.76 9.67 -1.56
CA GLY A 492 -17.45 10.90 -0.83
C GLY A 492 -17.92 10.91 0.62
N GLN A 493 -18.63 9.88 1.10
CA GLN A 493 -19.08 9.81 2.49
C GLN A 493 -17.92 9.46 3.42
N MET A 494 -17.92 10.06 4.61
CA MET A 494 -16.98 9.66 5.66
C MET A 494 -17.45 8.37 6.33
N ARG A 495 -16.56 7.39 6.41
CA ARG A 495 -16.80 6.10 7.05
C ARG A 495 -15.74 5.80 8.10
N LEU A 496 -16.07 4.89 9.00
CA LEU A 496 -15.16 4.33 9.98
C LEU A 496 -15.25 2.81 9.99
N ARG A 497 -14.19 2.11 9.58
CA ARG A 497 -14.05 0.68 9.83
C ARG A 497 -13.44 0.45 11.22
N SER A 498 -14.10 -0.35 12.04
CA SER A 498 -13.60 -0.79 13.35
C SER A 498 -13.45 -2.30 13.35
N THR A 499 -12.22 -2.78 13.52
CA THR A 499 -11.90 -4.20 13.68
C THR A 499 -11.33 -4.41 15.07
N THR A 500 -11.98 -5.21 15.90
CA THR A 500 -11.49 -5.56 17.24
C THR A 500 -11.25 -7.06 17.32
N ILE A 501 -10.05 -7.45 17.73
CA ILE A 501 -9.66 -8.85 17.92
C ILE A 501 -9.10 -9.07 19.32
N SER A 502 -9.13 -10.32 19.77
CA SER A 502 -8.45 -10.76 20.98
C SER A 502 -7.53 -11.95 20.68
N ARG A 503 -6.44 -12.06 21.43
CA ARG A 503 -5.52 -13.19 21.39
C ARG A 503 -5.13 -13.59 22.80
N ARG A 504 -5.06 -14.90 23.04
CA ARG A 504 -4.61 -15.45 24.30
C ARG A 504 -3.12 -15.23 24.48
N TRP A 505 -2.68 -14.90 25.69
CA TRP A 505 -1.26 -14.83 26.02
C TRP A 505 -0.83 -15.93 26.98
N VAL A 506 0.44 -16.29 26.92
CA VAL A 506 1.07 -17.36 27.71
C VAL A 506 2.40 -16.92 28.28
N ALA A 507 2.79 -17.42 29.44
CA ALA A 507 4.10 -17.10 30.04
C ALA A 507 4.63 -18.31 30.82
N GLY A 508 5.96 -18.40 30.98
CA GLY A 508 6.60 -19.41 31.81
C GLY A 508 6.98 -20.71 31.10
N SER A 509 7.43 -21.71 31.86
CA SER A 509 8.16 -22.89 31.37
C SER A 509 7.36 -23.86 30.47
N GLY A 510 6.03 -23.76 30.42
CA GLY A 510 5.16 -24.55 29.53
C GLY A 510 4.67 -23.81 28.28
N SER A 511 5.04 -22.53 28.12
CA SER A 511 4.47 -21.66 27.08
C SER A 511 4.88 -22.05 25.65
N VAL A 512 6.03 -22.69 25.46
CA VAL A 512 6.63 -22.96 24.15
C VAL A 512 5.71 -23.77 23.25
N GLN A 513 5.11 -24.84 23.76
CA GLN A 513 4.22 -25.69 22.96
C GLN A 513 2.98 -24.93 22.51
N GLU A 514 2.43 -24.09 23.38
CA GLU A 514 1.27 -23.27 23.08
C GLU A 514 1.61 -22.16 22.07
N LEU A 515 2.80 -21.54 22.18
CA LEU A 515 3.30 -20.58 21.19
C LEU A 515 3.44 -21.23 19.80
N ILE A 516 4.01 -22.44 19.74
CA ILE A 516 4.13 -23.23 18.49
C ILE A 516 2.75 -23.44 17.85
N THR A 517 1.73 -23.75 18.64
CA THR A 517 0.37 -23.98 18.10
C THR A 517 -0.22 -22.72 17.47
N GLY A 518 0.13 -21.54 18.00
CA GLY A 518 -0.31 -20.24 17.51
C GLY A 518 0.56 -19.64 16.41
N PHE A 519 1.68 -20.25 16.04
CA PHE A 519 2.60 -19.68 15.05
C PHE A 519 2.06 -19.79 13.63
N ASP A 520 2.06 -18.65 12.92
CA ASP A 520 1.71 -18.55 11.51
C ASP A 520 2.98 -18.30 10.68
N GLN A 521 3.53 -19.37 10.12
CA GLN A 521 4.77 -19.33 9.36
C GLN A 521 4.71 -18.47 8.08
N GLU A 522 3.54 -18.32 7.45
CA GLU A 522 3.36 -17.47 6.26
C GLU A 522 3.36 -15.99 6.65
N ALA A 523 2.58 -15.63 7.67
CA ALA A 523 2.57 -14.27 8.20
C ALA A 523 3.96 -13.89 8.75
N ALA A 524 4.64 -14.82 9.42
CA ALA A 524 6.02 -14.64 9.89
C ALA A 524 6.99 -14.39 8.73
N ALA A 525 6.90 -15.15 7.63
CA ALA A 525 7.74 -14.94 6.46
C ALA A 525 7.52 -13.55 5.84
N ALA A 526 6.26 -13.14 5.65
CA ALA A 526 5.91 -11.83 5.12
C ALA A 526 6.39 -10.67 6.02
N VAL A 527 6.22 -10.80 7.34
CA VAL A 527 6.71 -9.81 8.32
C VAL A 527 8.24 -9.73 8.31
N MET A 528 8.94 -10.87 8.27
CA MET A 528 10.40 -10.90 8.21
C MET A 528 10.93 -10.29 6.91
N ALA A 529 10.24 -10.51 5.78
CA ALA A 529 10.57 -9.89 4.50
C ALA A 529 10.43 -8.36 4.52
N ARG A 530 9.35 -7.84 5.12
CA ARG A 530 9.17 -6.39 5.31
C ARG A 530 10.22 -5.80 6.26
N LEU A 531 10.54 -6.50 7.35
CA LEU A 531 11.54 -6.07 8.33
C LEU A 531 12.95 -6.00 7.74
N VAL A 532 13.39 -7.05 7.05
CA VAL A 532 14.73 -7.06 6.44
C VAL A 532 14.83 -6.02 5.33
N SER A 533 13.79 -5.86 4.51
CA SER A 533 13.73 -4.81 3.49
C SER A 533 13.81 -3.41 4.10
N PHE A 534 13.08 -3.16 5.19
CA PHE A 534 13.14 -1.89 5.91
C PHE A 534 14.53 -1.64 6.51
N LYS A 535 15.13 -2.63 7.16
CA LYS A 535 16.47 -2.51 7.77
C LYS A 535 17.54 -2.22 6.72
N MET A 536 17.47 -2.84 5.54
CA MET A 536 18.38 -2.55 4.43
C MET A 536 18.32 -1.10 3.95
N GLU A 537 17.17 -0.42 4.12
CA GLU A 537 17.02 1.00 3.74
C GLU A 537 17.37 1.95 4.89
N ALA A 538 17.13 1.54 6.14
CA ALA A 538 17.30 2.38 7.32
C ALA A 538 18.70 2.29 7.94
N GLU A 539 19.42 1.17 7.79
CA GLU A 539 20.69 0.90 8.46
C GLU A 539 21.84 0.84 7.44
N VAL A 540 22.85 1.69 7.63
CA VAL A 540 24.08 1.68 6.84
C VAL A 540 24.90 0.42 7.16
N ASP A 541 25.51 -0.19 6.15
CA ASP A 541 26.33 -1.42 6.26
C ASP A 541 25.58 -2.63 6.86
N PHE A 542 24.25 -2.65 6.77
CA PHE A 542 23.43 -3.77 7.24
C PHE A 542 23.64 -5.03 6.38
N ASP A 543 23.95 -6.16 7.03
CA ASP A 543 24.06 -7.48 6.37
C ASP A 543 22.74 -8.25 6.52
N PRO A 544 21.85 -8.20 5.51
CA PRO A 544 20.52 -8.82 5.58
C PRO A 544 20.58 -10.35 5.65
N VAL A 545 21.56 -10.97 4.98
CA VAL A 545 21.68 -12.43 4.91
C VAL A 545 22.09 -12.97 6.27
N ARG A 546 23.12 -12.37 6.87
CA ARG A 546 23.57 -12.76 8.21
C ARG A 546 22.51 -12.51 9.28
N TRP A 547 21.74 -11.43 9.15
CA TRP A 547 20.64 -11.13 10.05
C TRP A 547 19.54 -12.19 9.98
N LEU A 548 19.11 -12.58 8.77
CA LEU A 548 18.14 -13.65 8.55
C LEU A 548 18.64 -15.00 9.02
N ASP A 549 19.89 -15.36 8.71
CA ASP A 549 20.47 -16.64 9.08
C ASP A 549 20.55 -16.77 10.63
N ARG A 550 20.94 -15.69 11.33
CA ARG A 550 20.93 -15.65 12.80
C ARG A 550 19.52 -15.76 13.39
N ALA A 551 18.54 -15.10 12.78
CA ALA A 551 17.15 -15.19 13.20
C ALA A 551 16.63 -16.63 13.03
N LEU A 552 16.90 -17.25 11.88
CA LEU A 552 16.50 -18.63 11.60
C LEU A 552 17.16 -19.63 12.56
N ILE A 553 18.47 -19.51 12.81
CA ILE A 553 19.18 -20.36 13.76
C ILE A 553 18.59 -20.21 15.17
N SER A 554 18.34 -18.97 15.61
CA SER A 554 17.78 -18.70 16.93
C SER A 554 16.37 -19.28 17.09
N LEU A 555 15.53 -19.15 16.06
CA LEU A 555 14.19 -19.72 16.04
C LEU A 555 14.23 -21.26 16.07
N CYS A 556 15.06 -21.89 15.24
CA CYS A 556 15.23 -23.34 15.22
C CYS A 556 15.80 -23.87 16.54
N SER A 557 16.71 -23.12 17.17
CA SER A 557 17.29 -23.50 18.45
C SER A 557 16.27 -23.45 19.59
N LYS A 558 15.30 -22.53 19.53
CA LYS A 558 14.27 -22.32 20.56
C LYS A 558 13.07 -23.25 20.40
N PHE A 559 12.64 -23.51 19.17
CA PHE A 559 11.38 -24.21 18.86
C PHE A 559 11.55 -25.56 18.15
N GLY A 560 12.78 -25.94 17.81
CA GLY A 560 13.10 -27.23 17.23
C GLY A 560 13.44 -28.28 18.28
N ASP A 561 13.15 -29.52 17.96
CA ASP A 561 13.54 -30.69 18.75
C ASP A 561 14.83 -31.27 18.18
N TYR A 562 15.88 -31.37 19.00
CA TYR A 562 17.16 -31.93 18.61
C TYR A 562 17.99 -32.40 19.81
N GLN A 563 18.88 -33.34 19.55
CA GLN A 563 19.96 -33.71 20.45
C GLN A 563 21.23 -32.93 20.08
N LYS A 564 21.92 -32.39 21.09
CA LYS A 564 23.19 -31.67 20.87
C LYS A 564 24.19 -32.58 20.18
N GLU A 565 24.98 -32.01 19.26
CA GLU A 565 25.99 -32.72 18.46
C GLU A 565 25.43 -33.82 17.51
N ALA A 566 24.11 -33.91 17.31
CA ALA A 566 23.49 -34.89 16.42
C ALA A 566 22.54 -34.22 15.39
N PRO A 567 23.06 -33.66 14.27
CA PRO A 567 22.26 -32.90 13.30
C PRO A 567 21.08 -33.67 12.70
N SER A 568 21.22 -34.99 12.51
CA SER A 568 20.14 -35.84 11.98
C SER A 568 18.94 -36.00 12.91
N SER A 569 19.05 -35.58 14.18
CA SER A 569 17.94 -35.61 15.13
C SER A 569 17.03 -34.38 15.03
N PHE A 570 17.43 -33.36 14.27
CA PHE A 570 16.70 -32.11 14.19
C PHE A 570 15.34 -32.29 13.50
N SER A 571 14.29 -31.79 14.15
CA SER A 571 12.95 -31.72 13.59
C SER A 571 12.23 -30.45 14.01
N LEU A 572 11.24 -30.04 13.20
CA LEU A 572 10.36 -28.91 13.48
C LEU A 572 8.92 -29.38 13.45
N SER A 573 8.10 -28.79 14.33
CA SER A 573 6.65 -28.92 14.27
C SER A 573 6.12 -28.53 12.88
N PRO A 574 5.05 -29.16 12.37
CA PRO A 574 4.42 -28.78 11.11
C PRO A 574 4.07 -27.29 11.01
N ARG A 575 3.83 -26.63 12.16
CA ARG A 575 3.56 -25.18 12.24
C ARG A 575 4.76 -24.30 11.86
N LEU A 576 6.00 -24.80 11.99
CA LEU A 576 7.24 -24.08 11.68
C LEU A 576 8.03 -24.69 10.51
N SER A 577 7.69 -25.91 10.09
CA SER A 577 8.50 -26.72 9.16
C SER A 577 8.77 -26.06 7.80
N ILE A 578 7.91 -25.16 7.32
CA ILE A 578 8.07 -24.48 6.01
C ILE A 578 8.82 -23.15 6.18
N PHE A 579 8.84 -22.58 7.39
CA PHE A 579 9.51 -21.30 7.65
C PHE A 579 10.98 -21.26 7.20
N PRO A 580 11.83 -22.29 7.45
CA PRO A 580 13.19 -22.32 6.90
C PRO A 580 13.25 -22.21 5.37
N GLN A 581 12.28 -22.82 4.66
CA GLN A 581 12.19 -22.73 3.21
C GLN A 581 11.86 -21.32 2.75
N PHE A 582 10.96 -20.62 3.44
CA PHE A 582 10.70 -19.21 3.16
C PHE A 582 11.93 -18.34 3.38
N ILE A 583 12.69 -18.53 4.46
CA ILE A 583 13.92 -17.76 4.70
C ILE A 583 14.99 -18.07 3.65
N PHE A 584 15.09 -19.33 3.22
CA PHE A 584 15.98 -19.75 2.14
C PHE A 584 15.67 -19.05 0.80
N ASN A 585 14.39 -18.88 0.48
CA ASN A 585 13.94 -18.18 -0.74
C ASN A 585 14.04 -16.65 -0.57
N LEU A 586 13.72 -16.12 0.60
CA LEU A 586 13.83 -14.70 0.91
C LEU A 586 15.27 -14.20 0.76
N ARG A 587 16.27 -14.87 1.36
CA ARG A 587 17.69 -14.44 1.33
C ARG A 587 18.31 -14.37 -0.07
N ARG A 588 17.69 -15.03 -1.06
CA ARG A 588 18.09 -15.04 -2.48
C ARG A 588 17.14 -14.26 -3.39
N SER A 589 16.03 -13.75 -2.84
CA SER A 589 15.05 -12.98 -3.60
C SER A 589 15.58 -11.61 -3.99
N GLN A 590 14.94 -11.00 -4.98
CA GLN A 590 15.23 -9.64 -5.45
C GLN A 590 15.02 -8.54 -4.39
N PHE A 591 14.33 -8.84 -3.29
CA PHE A 591 14.19 -7.91 -2.16
C PHE A 591 15.51 -7.68 -1.42
N ILE A 592 16.40 -8.69 -1.44
CA ILE A 592 17.69 -8.72 -0.71
C ILE A 592 18.87 -8.72 -1.68
N GLN A 593 18.86 -9.61 -2.65
CA GLN A 593 19.90 -9.68 -3.67
C GLN A 593 19.55 -8.70 -4.80
N VAL A 594 19.94 -7.44 -4.62
CA VAL A 594 19.64 -6.36 -5.58
C VAL A 594 20.54 -6.38 -6.83
N PHE A 595 21.54 -7.27 -6.87
CA PHE A 595 22.34 -7.51 -8.07
C PHE A 595 21.45 -7.99 -9.23
N ASN A 596 21.73 -7.52 -10.45
CA ASN A 596 20.88 -7.68 -11.65
C ASN A 596 19.54 -6.94 -11.64
N ASN A 597 19.24 -6.14 -10.62
CA ASN A 597 18.11 -5.21 -10.64
C ASN A 597 18.63 -3.77 -10.66
N SER A 598 17.84 -2.88 -11.26
CA SER A 598 18.03 -1.45 -11.13
C SER A 598 17.51 -0.93 -9.77
N PRO A 599 17.99 0.24 -9.31
CA PRO A 599 17.38 0.95 -8.19
C PRO A 599 15.86 1.14 -8.31
N ASP A 600 15.35 1.43 -9.50
CA ASP A 600 13.92 1.64 -9.74
C ASP A 600 13.09 0.36 -9.59
N GLU A 601 13.56 -0.77 -10.16
CA GLU A 601 12.90 -2.07 -9.99
C GLU A 601 12.91 -2.51 -8.53
N THR A 602 14.03 -2.30 -7.83
CA THR A 602 14.14 -2.64 -6.40
C THR A 602 13.15 -1.82 -5.57
N ALA A 603 13.04 -0.52 -5.85
CA ALA A 603 12.06 0.34 -5.21
C ALA A 603 10.62 -0.15 -5.48
N TYR A 604 10.30 -0.46 -6.74
CA TYR A 604 9.01 -1.00 -7.14
C TYR A 604 8.64 -2.30 -6.40
N PHE A 605 9.54 -3.28 -6.39
CA PHE A 605 9.30 -4.57 -5.72
C PHE A 605 9.05 -4.38 -4.21
N ARG A 606 9.85 -3.55 -3.55
CA ARG A 606 9.69 -3.30 -2.11
C ARG A 606 8.41 -2.55 -1.78
N MET A 607 8.00 -1.60 -2.62
CA MET A 607 6.70 -0.92 -2.47
C MET A 607 5.53 -1.91 -2.57
N MET A 608 5.58 -2.86 -3.49
CA MET A 608 4.57 -3.92 -3.61
C MET A 608 4.56 -4.84 -2.38
N LEU A 609 5.73 -5.29 -1.92
CA LEU A 609 5.85 -6.09 -0.70
C LEU A 609 5.25 -5.38 0.53
N ASN A 610 5.42 -4.07 0.62
CA ASN A 610 4.95 -3.25 1.74
C ASN A 610 3.44 -2.96 1.72
N ARG A 611 2.75 -3.12 0.58
CA ARG A 611 1.31 -2.87 0.47
C ARG A 611 0.44 -4.12 0.36
N GLU A 612 1.02 -5.28 0.03
CA GLU A 612 0.28 -6.51 -0.29
C GLU A 612 0.00 -7.42 0.92
N ASN A 613 -1.04 -8.24 0.82
CA ASN A 613 -1.44 -9.15 1.90
C ASN A 613 -0.44 -10.32 2.09
N VAL A 614 -0.72 -11.21 3.06
CA VAL A 614 0.18 -12.34 3.37
C VAL A 614 0.32 -13.29 2.19
N ALA A 615 -0.79 -13.65 1.54
CA ALA A 615 -0.78 -14.60 0.43
C ALA A 615 0.11 -14.10 -0.73
N ASN A 616 -0.05 -12.84 -1.12
CA ASN A 616 0.70 -12.24 -2.20
C ASN A 616 2.19 -12.07 -1.82
N ALA A 617 2.48 -11.62 -0.60
CA ALA A 617 3.86 -11.53 -0.11
C ALA A 617 4.56 -12.90 -0.10
N VAL A 618 3.86 -13.98 0.27
CA VAL A 618 4.42 -15.34 0.23
C VAL A 618 4.73 -15.76 -1.20
N VAL A 619 3.86 -15.49 -2.18
CA VAL A 619 4.13 -15.79 -3.60
C VAL A 619 5.32 -14.99 -4.11
N MET A 620 5.48 -13.73 -3.70
CA MET A 620 6.66 -12.93 -4.06
C MET A 620 7.97 -13.51 -3.48
N ILE A 621 7.92 -14.05 -2.25
CA ILE A 621 9.09 -14.65 -1.58
C ILE A 621 9.42 -16.01 -2.19
N GLN A 622 8.39 -16.84 -2.36
CA GLN A 622 8.47 -18.21 -2.86
C GLN A 622 7.46 -18.38 -4.00
N PRO A 623 7.90 -18.17 -5.25
CA PRO A 623 7.06 -18.34 -6.42
C PRO A 623 6.39 -19.71 -6.47
N SER A 624 5.14 -19.72 -6.93
CA SER A 624 4.38 -20.95 -7.11
C SER A 624 4.72 -21.59 -8.45
N LEU A 625 4.95 -22.90 -8.46
CA LEU A 625 5.19 -23.67 -9.68
C LEU A 625 4.13 -24.76 -9.80
N ILE A 626 3.34 -24.72 -10.88
CA ILE A 626 2.29 -25.71 -11.16
C ILE A 626 2.71 -26.51 -12.39
N SER A 627 2.70 -27.83 -12.27
CA SER A 627 2.97 -28.75 -13.37
C SER A 627 1.68 -29.26 -13.99
N TYR A 628 1.65 -29.29 -15.31
CA TYR A 628 0.58 -29.86 -16.12
C TYR A 628 1.18 -31.01 -16.92
N SER A 629 0.55 -32.17 -16.86
CA SER A 629 0.89 -33.33 -17.67
C SER A 629 -0.36 -33.86 -18.38
N PHE A 630 -0.19 -34.86 -19.25
CA PHE A 630 -1.33 -35.55 -19.86
C PHE A 630 -1.94 -36.63 -18.95
N GLN A 631 -1.16 -37.10 -17.99
CA GLN A 631 -1.51 -38.25 -17.16
C GLN A 631 -2.19 -37.80 -15.85
N SER A 632 -1.89 -36.59 -15.40
CA SER A 632 -2.40 -35.98 -14.17
C SER A 632 -2.92 -34.57 -14.43
N GLY A 633 -3.88 -34.15 -13.61
CA GLY A 633 -4.31 -32.76 -13.57
C GLY A 633 -3.21 -31.81 -13.06
N PRO A 634 -3.47 -30.50 -13.02
CA PRO A 634 -2.51 -29.53 -12.50
C PRO A 634 -2.13 -29.84 -11.06
N GLU A 635 -0.84 -29.97 -10.79
CA GLU A 635 -0.30 -30.25 -9.47
C GLU A 635 0.78 -29.22 -9.08
N PRO A 636 0.78 -28.71 -7.83
CA PRO A 636 1.89 -27.92 -7.32
C PRO A 636 3.16 -28.79 -7.26
N VAL A 637 4.27 -28.26 -7.77
CA VAL A 637 5.58 -28.92 -7.72
C VAL A 637 6.59 -28.02 -7.02
N LEU A 638 7.65 -28.63 -6.50
CA LEU A 638 8.74 -27.88 -5.90
C LEU A 638 9.41 -26.98 -6.95
N LEU A 639 9.81 -25.78 -6.52
CA LEU A 639 10.61 -24.86 -7.33
C LEU A 639 12.06 -25.37 -7.42
N ASP A 640 12.23 -26.45 -8.17
CA ASP A 640 13.47 -27.20 -8.31
C ASP A 640 13.67 -27.66 -9.76
N VAL A 641 14.93 -27.88 -10.16
CA VAL A 641 15.28 -28.35 -11.51
C VAL A 641 14.66 -29.71 -11.83
N SER A 642 14.45 -30.55 -10.81
CA SER A 642 13.77 -31.84 -10.94
C SER A 642 12.32 -31.75 -11.43
N ALA A 643 11.66 -30.58 -11.30
CA ALA A 643 10.33 -30.36 -11.85
C ALA A 643 10.32 -30.18 -13.38
N ILE A 644 11.47 -29.88 -13.99
CA ILE A 644 11.61 -29.65 -15.43
C ILE A 644 11.68 -30.99 -16.16
N ALA A 645 10.64 -31.33 -16.91
CA ALA A 645 10.58 -32.53 -17.73
C ALA A 645 10.14 -32.22 -19.17
N GLY A 646 10.48 -33.12 -20.11
CA GLY A 646 10.22 -32.93 -21.53
C GLY A 646 8.73 -32.96 -21.90
N ASP A 647 7.93 -33.72 -21.14
CA ASP A 647 6.51 -34.00 -21.34
C ASP A 647 5.59 -33.16 -20.44
N ARG A 648 6.13 -32.14 -19.77
CA ARG A 648 5.38 -31.28 -18.83
C ARG A 648 5.30 -29.84 -19.31
N ILE A 649 4.24 -29.16 -18.90
CA ILE A 649 4.12 -27.71 -18.96
C ILE A 649 4.20 -27.18 -17.54
N LEU A 650 5.00 -26.15 -17.32
CA LEU A 650 5.12 -25.51 -16.02
C LEU A 650 4.57 -24.09 -16.07
N LEU A 651 3.75 -23.74 -15.08
CA LEU A 651 3.28 -22.38 -14.84
C LEU A 651 3.97 -21.87 -13.57
N LEU A 652 4.90 -20.94 -13.74
CA LEU A 652 5.52 -20.20 -12.65
C LEU A 652 4.74 -18.90 -12.44
N ASP A 653 4.32 -18.66 -11.21
CA ASP A 653 3.74 -17.40 -10.76
C ASP A 653 4.62 -16.81 -9.65
N SER A 654 5.31 -15.71 -9.95
CA SER A 654 6.16 -14.97 -9.00
C SER A 654 5.51 -13.66 -8.54
N TYR A 655 4.20 -13.52 -8.69
CA TYR A 655 3.41 -12.28 -8.50
C TYR A 655 3.74 -11.20 -9.54
N PHE A 656 5.01 -10.83 -9.70
CA PHE A 656 5.45 -9.82 -10.68
C PHE A 656 5.47 -10.33 -12.12
N THR A 657 5.66 -11.64 -12.30
CA THR A 657 5.77 -12.25 -13.62
C THR A 657 5.16 -13.62 -13.63
N VAL A 658 4.50 -13.95 -14.73
CA VAL A 658 3.95 -15.27 -14.99
C VAL A 658 4.69 -15.88 -16.17
N VAL A 659 5.29 -17.05 -15.96
CA VAL A 659 6.06 -17.76 -16.99
C VAL A 659 5.39 -19.10 -17.29
N ILE A 660 5.13 -19.36 -18.57
CA ILE A 660 4.68 -20.67 -19.04
C ILE A 660 5.84 -21.34 -19.79
N PHE A 661 6.42 -22.36 -19.15
CA PHE A 661 7.47 -23.17 -19.74
C PHE A 661 6.88 -24.42 -20.38
N HIS A 662 7.29 -24.72 -21.61
CA HIS A 662 6.90 -25.93 -22.33
C HIS A 662 8.11 -26.86 -22.40
N GLY A 663 7.98 -28.08 -21.88
CA GLY A 663 8.99 -29.12 -22.02
C GLY A 663 9.31 -29.43 -23.48
N ILE A 664 10.49 -29.98 -23.74
CA ILE A 664 11.00 -30.15 -25.12
C ILE A 664 10.04 -30.96 -26.02
N THR A 665 9.41 -32.01 -25.48
CA THR A 665 8.45 -32.85 -26.20
C THR A 665 7.17 -32.07 -26.49
N ILE A 666 6.66 -31.33 -25.52
CA ILE A 666 5.48 -30.45 -25.71
C ILE A 666 5.75 -29.38 -26.76
N ALA A 667 6.92 -28.75 -26.71
CA ALA A 667 7.33 -27.73 -27.66
C ALA A 667 7.41 -28.30 -29.09
N GLN A 668 7.96 -29.52 -29.24
CA GLN A 668 7.98 -30.23 -30.52
C GLN A 668 6.57 -30.53 -31.03
N TRP A 669 5.68 -31.02 -30.17
CA TRP A 669 4.28 -31.30 -30.54
C TRP A 669 3.53 -30.03 -30.96
N ARG A 670 3.73 -28.94 -30.21
CA ARG A 670 3.14 -27.64 -30.52
C ARG A 670 3.64 -27.09 -31.85
N LYS A 671 4.93 -27.26 -32.15
CA LYS A 671 5.55 -26.85 -33.42
C LYS A 671 5.06 -27.70 -34.61
N ALA A 672 4.80 -28.98 -34.39
CA ALA A 672 4.22 -29.89 -35.38
C ALA A 672 2.72 -29.63 -35.66
N GLY A 673 2.06 -28.82 -34.81
CA GLY A 673 0.67 -28.43 -35.01
C GLY A 673 -0.35 -29.50 -34.59
N TYR A 674 0.05 -30.48 -33.75
CA TYR A 674 -0.86 -31.55 -33.29
C TYR A 674 -2.10 -31.00 -32.58
N GLN A 675 -2.00 -29.85 -31.91
CA GLN A 675 -3.13 -29.17 -31.26
C GLN A 675 -4.26 -28.77 -32.23
N ASN A 676 -4.02 -28.75 -33.54
CA ASN A 676 -5.01 -28.38 -34.55
C ASN A 676 -5.53 -29.59 -35.34
N GLN A 677 -5.08 -30.81 -35.02
CA GLN A 677 -5.44 -32.04 -35.72
C GLN A 677 -6.57 -32.78 -34.98
N GLU A 678 -7.47 -33.40 -35.74
CA GLU A 678 -8.54 -34.26 -35.18
C GLU A 678 -7.92 -35.46 -34.44
N GLY A 679 -8.44 -35.79 -33.25
CA GLY A 679 -7.92 -36.86 -32.38
C GLY A 679 -6.91 -36.40 -31.31
N HIS A 680 -6.48 -35.14 -31.31
CA HIS A 680 -5.53 -34.58 -30.32
C HIS A 680 -6.15 -33.49 -29.42
N GLU A 681 -7.45 -33.58 -29.15
CA GLU A 681 -8.24 -32.58 -28.40
C GLU A 681 -7.78 -32.36 -26.95
N CYS A 682 -7.03 -33.30 -26.38
CA CYS A 682 -6.40 -33.17 -25.05
C CYS A 682 -5.16 -32.25 -25.04
N LEU A 683 -4.51 -32.03 -26.20
CA LEU A 683 -3.33 -31.16 -26.30
C LEU A 683 -3.67 -29.68 -26.09
N PRO A 684 -4.71 -29.11 -26.74
CA PRO A 684 -5.16 -27.74 -26.49
C PRO A 684 -5.55 -27.45 -25.05
N SER A 685 -6.18 -28.40 -24.35
CA SER A 685 -6.60 -28.23 -22.95
C SER A 685 -5.42 -28.27 -21.98
N CYS A 686 -4.42 -29.12 -22.23
CA CYS A 686 -3.17 -29.14 -21.47
C CYS A 686 -2.31 -27.89 -21.77
N CYS A 687 -2.23 -27.45 -23.04
CA CYS A 687 -1.46 -26.29 -23.48
C CYS A 687 -2.08 -24.92 -23.16
N LYS A 688 -3.30 -24.87 -22.60
CA LYS A 688 -3.94 -23.64 -22.11
C LYS A 688 -4.16 -23.75 -20.61
N PRO A 689 -3.11 -23.52 -19.77
CA PRO A 689 -3.32 -23.34 -18.33
C PRO A 689 -4.42 -22.31 -18.11
N HIS A 690 -5.35 -22.57 -17.20
CA HIS A 690 -6.44 -21.65 -16.88
C HIS A 690 -5.87 -20.27 -16.50
N ARG A 691 -5.94 -19.31 -17.43
CA ARG A 691 -5.47 -17.93 -17.24
C ARG A 691 -6.26 -17.12 -16.21
N ARG A 692 -7.27 -17.73 -15.56
CA ARG A 692 -8.25 -17.06 -14.70
C ARG A 692 -7.70 -16.41 -13.43
N LYS A 693 -6.46 -16.71 -13.02
CA LYS A 693 -5.81 -16.09 -11.83
C LYS A 693 -4.72 -15.06 -12.16
N LEU A 694 -4.40 -14.84 -13.44
CA LEU A 694 -3.08 -14.31 -13.85
C LEU A 694 -2.97 -12.78 -13.98
N ILE A 695 -3.94 -12.04 -13.48
CA ILE A 695 -3.86 -10.57 -13.44
C ILE A 695 -4.49 -10.13 -12.12
N GLN A 696 -3.81 -10.36 -10.99
CA GLN A 696 -4.24 -9.74 -9.73
C GLN A 696 -3.91 -8.26 -9.69
#